data_AF-A0A2D7VLK9-F1
#
_entry.id   AF-A0A2D7VLK9-F1
#
_cell.length_a   1.000
_cell.length_b   1.000
_cell.length_c   1.000
_cell.angle_alpha   90.00
_cell.angle_beta   90.00
_cell.angle_gamma   90.00
#
_symmetry.space_group_name_H-M   'P 1'
#
loop_
_entity.id
_entity.type
_entity.pdbx_description
1 polymer ?
#
loop_
_entity_poly.entity_id
_entity_poly.type
_entity_poly.pdbx_seq_one_letter_code
_entity_poly.pdbx_strand_id
1 'polypeptide(L)'
;MGVPLVPRCAQLRGRGNAKSIRYTEMMPLYCVGSSTLPLWAAVIAILISGCAALPQSKDTQPKDEPKSASSTQAQTNTQAIAPSAPVMQDLARTEPVTSAWAFLERALDAEAAQAQLLFLASAQRFLQAMRLEQAEIILNRTQFLNANPWVVRQHTLLRAALALARKNLPKARGLVARAENTELDDGQWFLVNDLKLQILFAEKNPIEALNLINTLSLDNRSGADVEALLARVFDALSMLTLQERNLLKQHPDIAEDSLAWLELVQIISASAWALQTLRLDLDDWSARYPGHRATPLRREFRPASCASPTPASIALLLPMTSAYSKAASAFNDGFMHLHNGDHASSRPVVSLYDFGDDINTIGEVYQAAVEAGADLVVGPLGRDAVASLVTQSTLSVPTLLLGSSNTERTPNAFFIDLSRRSEALSLVTHARARGLENALVLYTLTKANKAAADTAVQAWQDQGGQITDTVIVDSTRSDFSEMISRMLSLSQIEAQTNALQNTLGDTLPLVVVPRIRRDLDVILLFADQKTARLLKPQIDFHHAGKLPIYSQNTVFTGTPDPVNDLDLEGVLFSDMPWLVRRTGRFERSDKMLTVAGHYQGSGVDRLFALGMDAYRLGCEIQTMSDDSTRQVSGASGTYFLQGGDIEKQPDWVIFRQGIPEPFAPVISR
;
A
#
# COMPACT_ATOMS: atom_id res chain seq x y z
N MET A 1 38.72 4.61 44.10
CA MET A 1 37.74 4.56 45.21
C MET A 1 36.52 3.81 44.70
N GLY A 2 35.94 2.88 45.46
CA GLY A 2 34.87 2.03 44.96
C GLY A 2 33.97 1.46 46.07
N VAL A 3 33.12 0.52 45.67
CA VAL A 3 32.05 -0.18 46.43
C VAL A 3 30.71 0.59 46.50
N PRO A 4 29.58 -0.04 46.10
CA PRO A 4 28.25 0.58 46.05
C PRO A 4 27.38 0.30 47.28
N LEU A 5 26.23 0.97 47.39
CA LEU A 5 25.22 0.74 48.42
C LEU A 5 23.86 0.28 47.85
N VAL A 6 23.26 -0.65 48.57
CA VAL A 6 21.99 -1.37 48.31
C VAL A 6 20.79 -0.58 48.84
N PRO A 7 19.59 -0.68 48.24
CA PRO A 7 18.32 -0.50 48.95
C PRO A 7 17.66 -1.84 49.28
N ARG A 8 17.16 -1.95 50.51
CA ARG A 8 16.57 -3.17 51.11
C ARG A 8 15.10 -3.37 50.71
N CYS A 9 14.67 -4.63 50.64
CA CYS A 9 13.25 -4.99 50.73
C CYS A 9 12.69 -4.64 52.12
N ALA A 10 11.50 -4.05 52.17
CA ALA A 10 10.74 -3.84 53.40
C ALA A 10 9.73 -4.97 53.63
N GLN A 11 9.70 -5.53 54.84
CA GLN A 11 8.64 -6.45 55.28
C GLN A 11 7.45 -5.68 55.84
N LEU A 12 6.24 -6.07 55.44
CA LEU A 12 5.02 -5.84 56.21
C LEU A 12 4.24 -7.15 56.36
N ARG A 13 3.96 -7.53 57.62
CA ARG A 13 3.07 -8.66 57.97
C ARG A 13 1.70 -8.08 58.33
N GLY A 14 0.62 -8.56 57.69
CA GLY A 14 -0.75 -8.18 58.02
C GLY A 14 -1.77 -9.15 57.42
N ARG A 15 -2.45 -9.92 58.27
CA ARG A 15 -3.39 -11.02 57.95
C ARG A 15 -4.53 -10.62 56.99
N GLY A 16 -4.88 -11.51 56.06
CA GLY A 16 -6.13 -11.48 55.27
C GLY A 16 -6.28 -12.75 54.42
N ASN A 17 -7.48 -13.34 54.36
CA ASN A 17 -7.70 -14.67 53.76
C ASN A 17 -7.98 -14.63 52.24
N ALA A 18 -7.77 -15.81 51.63
CA ALA A 18 -8.41 -16.35 50.41
C ALA A 18 -7.68 -16.26 49.05
N LYS A 19 -7.09 -17.40 48.67
CA LYS A 19 -7.01 -18.02 47.33
C LYS A 19 -7.07 -17.12 46.09
N SER A 20 -5.92 -16.97 45.42
CA SER A 20 -5.86 -16.94 43.96
C SER A 20 -4.68 -17.79 43.47
N ILE A 21 -4.96 -18.75 42.58
CA ILE A 21 -3.94 -19.61 41.97
C ILE A 21 -3.39 -18.87 40.74
N ARG A 22 -2.09 -18.58 40.70
CA ARG A 22 -1.40 -18.18 39.47
C ARG A 22 -0.57 -19.37 38.99
N TYR A 23 -0.81 -19.78 37.74
CA TYR A 23 0.09 -20.69 37.04
C TYR A 23 1.39 -19.95 36.68
N THR A 24 2.52 -20.60 36.90
CA THR A 24 3.85 -20.15 36.46
C THR A 24 4.17 -20.75 35.10
N GLU A 25 4.49 -19.92 34.11
CA GLU A 25 5.03 -20.36 32.84
C GLU A 25 6.46 -20.91 33.00
N MET A 26 6.78 -21.97 32.26
CA MET A 26 8.13 -22.51 32.15
C MET A 26 8.79 -22.01 30.86
N MET A 27 9.84 -21.21 30.98
CA MET A 27 10.80 -20.98 29.88
C MET A 27 11.92 -22.02 29.92
N PRO A 28 12.18 -22.78 28.83
CA PRO A 28 13.38 -23.58 28.71
C PRO A 28 14.55 -22.73 28.20
N LEU A 29 15.63 -22.66 28.98
CA LEU A 29 16.92 -22.10 28.55
C LEU A 29 17.65 -23.11 27.66
N TYR A 30 18.01 -22.71 26.43
CA TYR A 30 18.90 -23.51 25.57
C TYR A 30 20.37 -23.26 25.93
N CYS A 31 21.06 -24.31 26.39
CA CYS A 31 22.51 -24.29 26.57
C CYS A 31 23.24 -24.47 25.24
N VAL A 32 24.28 -23.67 25.02
CA VAL A 32 25.22 -23.82 23.89
C VAL A 32 26.21 -24.93 24.23
N GLY A 33 26.30 -25.94 23.36
CA GLY A 33 27.27 -27.03 23.45
C GLY A 33 28.11 -27.13 22.18
N SER A 34 29.42 -26.89 22.30
CA SER A 34 30.39 -27.10 21.23
C SER A 34 30.97 -28.52 21.26
N SER A 35 31.19 -29.16 20.10
CA SER A 35 32.47 -29.83 19.73
C SER A 35 32.39 -30.80 18.54
N THR A 36 33.46 -30.76 17.73
CA THR A 36 34.11 -31.86 16.97
C THR A 36 33.38 -32.63 15.85
N LEU A 37 34.03 -32.57 14.67
CA LEU A 37 33.98 -33.53 13.55
C LEU A 37 34.42 -34.95 13.97
N PRO A 38 34.13 -35.97 13.15
CA PRO A 38 35.24 -36.50 12.32
C PRO A 38 34.87 -36.76 10.84
N LEU A 39 35.91 -36.80 9.99
CA LEU A 39 35.83 -37.26 8.61
C LEU A 39 35.55 -38.77 8.53
N TRP A 40 34.83 -39.19 7.49
CA TRP A 40 35.17 -40.41 6.72
C TRP A 40 34.91 -40.17 5.23
N ALA A 41 35.88 -40.55 4.39
CA ALA A 41 35.76 -40.54 2.95
C ALA A 41 36.04 -41.94 2.41
N ALA A 42 35.25 -42.41 1.44
CA ALA A 42 35.57 -43.57 0.63
C ALA A 42 34.95 -43.44 -0.76
N VAL A 43 35.79 -43.59 -1.78
CA VAL A 43 35.44 -43.64 -3.20
C VAL A 43 35.12 -45.08 -3.59
N ILE A 44 34.22 -45.28 -4.57
CA ILE A 44 34.36 -46.31 -5.62
C ILE A 44 33.47 -45.92 -6.80
N ALA A 45 34.05 -45.97 -8.00
CA ALA A 45 33.36 -45.90 -9.28
C ALA A 45 33.80 -47.10 -10.13
N ILE A 46 32.86 -47.85 -10.70
CA ILE A 46 33.15 -48.85 -11.74
C ILE A 46 32.07 -48.77 -12.82
N LEU A 47 32.51 -48.50 -14.05
CA LEU A 47 31.78 -48.72 -15.30
C LEU A 47 32.13 -50.11 -15.83
N ILE A 48 31.15 -50.92 -16.23
CA ILE A 48 31.35 -52.00 -17.22
C ILE A 48 30.19 -51.96 -18.24
N SER A 49 30.55 -52.19 -19.49
CA SER A 49 29.74 -52.09 -20.71
C SER A 49 28.96 -53.38 -21.05
N GLY A 50 27.99 -53.28 -21.95
CA GLY A 50 27.32 -54.41 -22.59
C GLY A 50 26.71 -54.02 -23.95
N CYS A 51 27.19 -54.66 -25.02
CA CYS A 51 26.78 -54.38 -26.41
C CYS A 51 25.75 -55.37 -26.94
N ALA A 52 24.79 -54.89 -27.75
CA ALA A 52 24.10 -55.62 -28.83
C ALA A 52 23.21 -54.61 -29.59
N ALA A 53 22.86 -54.72 -30.87
CA ALA A 53 23.38 -55.35 -32.08
C ALA A 53 22.32 -55.00 -33.18
N LEU A 54 22.74 -54.62 -34.38
CA LEU A 54 21.84 -54.29 -35.51
C LEU A 54 21.37 -55.55 -36.27
N PRO A 55 20.33 -55.41 -37.12
CA PRO A 55 20.39 -55.97 -38.46
C PRO A 55 20.10 -54.95 -39.59
N GLN A 56 20.59 -55.26 -40.79
CA GLN A 56 20.47 -54.46 -42.02
C GLN A 56 19.58 -55.15 -43.07
N SER A 57 18.94 -54.35 -43.95
CA SER A 57 18.77 -54.63 -45.39
C SER A 57 18.57 -53.30 -46.13
N LYS A 58 19.50 -52.80 -46.97
CA LYS A 58 19.80 -53.17 -48.37
C LYS A 58 18.62 -53.05 -49.35
N ASP A 59 18.64 -52.01 -50.20
CA ASP A 59 18.54 -52.02 -51.69
C ASP A 59 18.16 -50.60 -52.21
N THR A 60 18.54 -50.08 -53.40
CA THR A 60 19.65 -50.33 -54.36
C THR A 60 19.95 -48.99 -55.11
N GLN A 61 21.13 -48.79 -55.70
CA GLN A 61 21.49 -47.63 -56.57
C GLN A 61 21.26 -47.94 -58.08
N PRO A 62 21.14 -46.94 -58.99
CA PRO A 62 22.30 -46.25 -59.63
C PRO A 62 22.18 -44.69 -59.60
N LYS A 63 23.22 -43.88 -59.39
CA LYS A 63 24.53 -43.66 -60.07
C LYS A 63 24.46 -42.77 -61.33
N ASP A 64 25.03 -41.56 -61.22
CA ASP A 64 25.81 -40.89 -62.27
C ASP A 64 26.84 -39.93 -61.63
N GLU A 65 28.02 -39.84 -62.24
CA GLU A 65 29.26 -39.16 -61.80
C GLU A 65 30.10 -38.85 -63.07
N PRO A 66 31.23 -38.12 -63.02
CA PRO A 66 31.52 -36.85 -62.35
C PRO A 66 32.20 -35.84 -63.32
N LYS A 67 32.50 -34.60 -62.89
CA LYS A 67 33.63 -33.82 -63.45
C LYS A 67 34.42 -33.05 -62.38
N SER A 68 35.75 -33.17 -62.47
CA SER A 68 36.82 -32.58 -61.65
C SER A 68 36.76 -31.04 -61.56
N ALA A 69 36.94 -30.41 -60.38
CA ALA A 69 38.23 -30.06 -59.72
C ALA A 69 39.11 -29.10 -60.56
N SER A 70 39.64 -27.97 -60.08
CA SER A 70 40.10 -27.56 -58.73
C SER A 70 39.99 -26.01 -58.56
N SER A 71 40.29 -25.30 -57.45
CA SER A 71 40.86 -25.63 -56.12
C SER A 71 40.61 -24.50 -55.08
N THR A 72 40.65 -24.87 -53.79
CA THR A 72 41.11 -24.10 -52.61
C THR A 72 40.94 -22.57 -52.54
N GLN A 73 40.01 -22.11 -51.70
CA GLN A 73 40.35 -21.32 -50.49
C GLN A 73 39.15 -21.28 -49.52
N ALA A 74 39.43 -21.40 -48.21
CA ALA A 74 38.40 -21.38 -47.18
C ALA A 74 38.10 -19.94 -46.74
N GLN A 75 36.81 -19.58 -46.69
CA GLN A 75 36.33 -18.44 -45.94
C GLN A 75 35.21 -18.89 -45.02
N THR A 76 35.53 -18.99 -43.72
CA THR A 76 34.58 -19.17 -42.63
C THR A 76 33.71 -17.93 -42.53
N ASN A 77 32.50 -18.00 -43.09
CA ASN A 77 31.54 -16.91 -43.01
C ASN A 77 30.84 -16.97 -41.64
N THR A 78 31.48 -16.39 -40.62
CA THR A 78 30.87 -16.19 -39.31
C THR A 78 29.78 -15.14 -39.42
N GLN A 79 28.56 -15.55 -39.77
CA GLN A 79 27.40 -14.66 -39.71
C GLN A 79 27.16 -14.26 -38.26
N ALA A 80 27.50 -13.02 -37.95
CA ALA A 80 27.20 -12.41 -36.67
C ALA A 80 25.69 -12.40 -36.48
N ILE A 81 25.21 -13.12 -35.47
CA ILE A 81 23.85 -13.01 -34.98
C ILE A 81 23.70 -11.57 -34.47
N ALA A 82 22.94 -10.75 -35.19
CA ALA A 82 22.60 -9.41 -34.72
C ALA A 82 21.87 -9.55 -33.37
N PRO A 83 22.20 -8.74 -32.35
CA PRO A 83 21.49 -8.81 -31.08
C PRO A 83 20.03 -8.43 -31.32
N SER A 84 19.14 -9.42 -31.17
CA SER A 84 17.72 -9.18 -31.02
C SER A 84 17.51 -8.18 -29.89
N ALA A 85 16.60 -7.22 -30.08
CA ALA A 85 16.22 -6.27 -29.02
C ALA A 85 15.91 -7.02 -27.70
N PRO A 86 16.25 -6.45 -26.53
CA PRO A 86 16.07 -7.14 -25.26
C PRO A 86 14.59 -7.43 -25.04
N VAL A 87 14.22 -8.71 -25.12
CA VAL A 87 12.92 -9.20 -24.66
C VAL A 87 12.82 -8.82 -23.18
N MET A 88 11.76 -8.09 -22.81
CA MET A 88 11.54 -7.63 -21.45
C MET A 88 11.35 -8.85 -20.54
N GLN A 89 12.30 -9.11 -19.63
CA GLN A 89 12.40 -10.39 -18.92
C GLN A 89 11.57 -10.46 -17.63
N ASP A 90 11.12 -9.31 -17.11
CA ASP A 90 10.25 -9.24 -15.94
C ASP A 90 8.78 -9.52 -16.34
N LEU A 91 8.36 -10.77 -16.14
CA LEU A 91 6.98 -11.20 -16.40
C LEU A 91 5.97 -10.59 -15.40
N ALA A 92 6.37 -10.29 -14.16
CA ALA A 92 5.47 -9.64 -13.20
C ALA A 92 5.21 -8.17 -13.58
N ARG A 93 6.20 -7.49 -14.16
CA ARG A 93 6.05 -6.12 -14.68
C ARG A 93 5.24 -6.06 -15.98
N THR A 94 5.41 -7.05 -16.87
CA THR A 94 4.70 -7.09 -18.17
C THR A 94 3.27 -7.62 -18.08
N GLU A 95 2.96 -8.48 -17.11
CA GLU A 95 1.61 -8.95 -16.83
C GLU A 95 1.10 -8.42 -15.46
N PRO A 96 0.69 -7.14 -15.37
CA PRO A 96 0.36 -6.47 -14.09
C PRO A 96 -0.81 -7.09 -13.32
N VAL A 97 -1.66 -7.87 -14.00
CA VAL A 97 -2.86 -8.51 -13.42
C VAL A 97 -2.65 -9.99 -13.05
N THR A 98 -1.57 -10.62 -13.51
CA THR A 98 -1.31 -12.05 -13.28
C THR A 98 -0.82 -12.30 -11.86
N SER A 99 -1.43 -13.25 -11.16
CA SER A 99 -1.16 -13.54 -9.75
C SER A 99 0.10 -14.38 -9.52
N ALA A 100 0.49 -14.48 -8.25
CA ALA A 100 1.55 -15.38 -7.82
C ALA A 100 1.26 -16.85 -8.14
N TRP A 101 -0.01 -17.28 -8.04
CA TRP A 101 -0.44 -18.65 -8.26
C TRP A 101 -0.53 -18.99 -9.75
N ALA A 102 -1.08 -18.10 -10.58
CA ALA A 102 -1.14 -18.28 -12.03
C ALA A 102 0.27 -18.33 -12.67
N PHE A 103 1.21 -17.51 -12.18
CA PHE A 103 2.62 -17.65 -12.57
C PHE A 103 3.23 -18.97 -12.09
N LEU A 104 2.89 -19.43 -10.89
CA LEU A 104 3.42 -20.69 -10.35
C LEU A 104 2.92 -21.91 -11.14
N GLU A 105 1.64 -21.95 -11.47
CA GLU A 105 1.02 -22.99 -12.30
C GLU A 105 1.72 -23.07 -13.66
N ARG A 106 1.81 -21.94 -14.38
CA ARG A 106 2.56 -21.84 -15.63
C ARG A 106 4.04 -22.24 -15.48
N ALA A 107 4.67 -21.96 -14.33
CA ALA A 107 6.07 -22.33 -14.08
C ALA A 107 6.28 -23.85 -13.90
N LEU A 108 5.26 -24.58 -13.44
CA LEU A 108 5.32 -26.04 -13.24
C LEU A 108 5.22 -26.80 -14.57
N ASP A 109 4.49 -26.25 -15.55
CA ASP A 109 4.33 -26.84 -16.89
C ASP A 109 5.36 -26.33 -17.92
N ALA A 110 6.08 -25.25 -17.61
CA ALA A 110 7.04 -24.63 -18.53
C ALA A 110 8.42 -25.32 -18.57
N GLU A 111 9.10 -25.20 -19.71
CA GLU A 111 10.47 -25.68 -19.87
C GLU A 111 11.53 -24.73 -19.27
N ALA A 112 12.67 -25.30 -18.88
CA ALA A 112 13.79 -24.73 -18.12
C ALA A 112 13.90 -23.19 -18.04
N ALA A 113 14.17 -22.50 -19.15
CA ALA A 113 14.41 -21.06 -19.15
C ALA A 113 13.14 -20.23 -18.89
N GLN A 114 12.00 -20.65 -19.45
CA GLN A 114 10.72 -19.98 -19.25
C GLN A 114 10.20 -20.22 -17.82
N ALA A 115 10.38 -21.43 -17.28
CA ALA A 115 10.05 -21.77 -15.90
C ALA A 115 10.81 -20.87 -14.90
N GLN A 116 12.09 -20.57 -15.13
CA GLN A 116 12.87 -19.66 -14.29
C GLN A 116 12.24 -18.26 -14.20
N LEU A 117 11.84 -17.67 -15.33
CA LEU A 117 11.20 -16.35 -15.35
C LEU A 117 9.84 -16.36 -14.62
N LEU A 118 9.04 -17.41 -14.84
CA LEU A 118 7.73 -17.57 -14.21
C LEU A 118 7.85 -17.80 -12.68
N PHE A 119 8.83 -18.57 -12.21
CA PHE A 119 9.11 -18.71 -10.77
C PHE A 119 9.53 -17.37 -10.13
N LEU A 120 10.32 -16.54 -10.82
CA LEU A 120 10.70 -15.22 -10.32
C LEU A 120 9.50 -14.28 -10.25
N ALA A 121 8.66 -14.24 -11.28
CA ALA A 121 7.43 -13.45 -11.27
C ALA A 121 6.45 -13.89 -10.17
N SER A 122 6.28 -15.20 -9.98
CA SER A 122 5.53 -15.78 -8.86
C SER A 122 6.09 -15.34 -7.50
N ALA A 123 7.40 -15.41 -7.30
CA ALA A 123 8.05 -14.97 -6.06
C ALA A 123 7.91 -13.44 -5.83
N GLN A 124 8.02 -12.62 -6.88
CA GLN A 124 7.81 -11.17 -6.82
C GLN A 124 6.38 -10.83 -6.39
N ARG A 125 5.38 -11.49 -7.00
CA ARG A 125 3.97 -11.37 -6.59
C ARG A 125 3.73 -11.82 -5.15
N PHE A 126 4.31 -12.94 -4.70
CA PHE A 126 4.21 -13.34 -3.29
C PHE A 126 4.82 -12.31 -2.34
N LEU A 127 5.91 -11.62 -2.72
CA LEU A 127 6.51 -10.56 -1.91
C LEU A 127 5.64 -9.29 -1.87
N GLN A 128 5.06 -8.86 -2.99
CA GLN A 128 4.06 -7.78 -3.05
C GLN A 128 2.82 -8.12 -2.17
N ALA A 129 2.37 -9.37 -2.21
CA ALA A 129 1.30 -9.91 -1.35
C ALA A 129 1.71 -10.07 0.13
N MET A 130 2.96 -9.83 0.51
CA MET A 130 3.55 -10.12 1.84
C MET A 130 3.45 -11.60 2.27
N ARG A 131 3.32 -12.53 1.30
CA ARG A 131 3.32 -13.99 1.49
C ARG A 131 4.75 -14.54 1.56
N LEU A 132 5.45 -14.16 2.63
CA LEU A 132 6.90 -14.39 2.81
C LEU A 132 7.31 -15.86 2.94
N GLU A 133 6.40 -16.77 3.31
CA GLU A 133 6.66 -18.22 3.35
C GLU A 133 6.65 -18.81 1.93
N GLN A 134 5.62 -18.48 1.15
CA GLN A 134 5.46 -18.90 -0.25
C GLN A 134 6.63 -18.36 -1.09
N ALA A 135 6.96 -17.07 -0.98
CA ALA A 135 8.11 -16.47 -1.65
C ALA A 135 9.43 -17.21 -1.34
N GLU A 136 9.67 -17.59 -0.08
CA GLU A 136 10.88 -18.35 0.29
C GLU A 136 10.89 -19.75 -0.32
N ILE A 137 9.76 -20.45 -0.32
CA ILE A 137 9.64 -21.79 -0.90
C ILE A 137 9.96 -21.75 -2.40
N ILE A 138 9.41 -20.78 -3.15
CA ILE A 138 9.67 -20.63 -4.58
C ILE A 138 11.14 -20.25 -4.82
N LEU A 139 11.66 -19.22 -4.15
CA LEU A 139 13.05 -18.78 -4.32
C LEU A 139 14.07 -19.87 -3.94
N ASN A 140 13.79 -20.73 -2.96
CA ASN A 140 14.69 -21.84 -2.64
C ASN A 140 14.58 -23.02 -3.62
N ARG A 141 13.53 -23.10 -4.43
CA ARG A 141 13.29 -24.16 -5.44
C ARG A 141 13.68 -23.77 -6.86
N THR A 142 13.79 -22.48 -7.19
CA THR A 142 14.22 -22.01 -8.51
C THR A 142 15.60 -22.60 -8.87
N GLN A 143 15.66 -23.41 -9.93
CA GLN A 143 16.89 -24.03 -10.40
C GLN A 143 17.54 -23.19 -11.52
N PHE A 144 18.84 -22.91 -11.40
CA PHE A 144 19.60 -22.12 -12.37
C PHE A 144 20.31 -22.99 -13.40
N LEU A 145 19.53 -23.75 -14.18
CA LEU A 145 20.07 -24.52 -15.31
C LEU A 145 20.24 -23.59 -16.51
N ASN A 146 21.50 -23.36 -16.92
CA ASN A 146 21.87 -22.43 -18.01
C ASN A 146 21.26 -21.02 -17.88
N ALA A 147 21.02 -20.57 -16.64
CA ALA A 147 20.39 -19.28 -16.37
C ALA A 147 21.26 -18.13 -16.89
N ASN A 148 20.64 -17.14 -17.54
CA ASN A 148 21.34 -15.93 -17.92
C ASN A 148 21.72 -15.10 -16.67
N PRO A 149 22.66 -14.13 -16.77
CA PRO A 149 23.04 -13.30 -15.63
C PRO A 149 21.88 -12.48 -15.04
N TRP A 150 20.89 -12.11 -15.84
CA TRP A 150 19.72 -11.35 -15.40
C TRP A 150 18.87 -12.14 -14.41
N VAL A 151 18.55 -13.41 -14.69
CA VAL A 151 17.77 -14.31 -13.83
C VAL A 151 18.44 -14.49 -12.47
N VAL A 152 19.76 -14.67 -12.45
CA VAL A 152 20.54 -14.85 -11.21
C VAL A 152 20.55 -13.56 -10.37
N ARG A 153 20.64 -12.38 -11.01
CA ARG A 153 20.52 -11.09 -10.32
C ARG A 153 19.11 -10.87 -9.77
N GLN A 154 18.07 -11.08 -10.57
CA GLN A 154 16.67 -10.89 -10.14
C GLN A 154 16.35 -11.80 -8.94
N HIS A 155 16.77 -13.06 -8.98
CA HIS A 155 16.66 -13.96 -7.82
C HIS A 155 17.34 -13.41 -6.57
N THR A 156 18.56 -12.90 -6.72
CA THR A 156 19.34 -12.34 -5.61
C THR A 156 18.63 -11.12 -5.01
N LEU A 157 18.02 -10.28 -5.83
CA LEU A 157 17.22 -9.13 -5.41
C LEU A 157 15.92 -9.54 -4.71
N LEU A 158 15.17 -10.51 -5.23
CA LEU A 158 13.97 -11.02 -4.57
C LEU A 158 14.31 -11.69 -3.22
N ARG A 159 15.47 -12.34 -3.09
CA ARG A 159 15.98 -12.84 -1.80
C ARG A 159 16.40 -11.72 -0.86
N ALA A 160 16.93 -10.60 -1.37
CA ALA A 160 17.23 -9.42 -0.56
C ALA A 160 15.94 -8.78 -0.02
N ALA A 161 14.93 -8.61 -0.87
CA ALA A 161 13.60 -8.14 -0.51
C ALA A 161 12.93 -9.04 0.55
N LEU A 162 13.01 -10.36 0.39
CA LEU A 162 12.56 -11.33 1.40
C LEU A 162 13.29 -11.16 2.74
N ALA A 163 14.61 -10.96 2.72
CA ALA A 163 15.39 -10.75 3.94
C ALA A 163 15.02 -9.42 4.63
N LEU A 164 14.81 -8.36 3.87
CA LEU A 164 14.36 -7.05 4.34
C LEU A 164 12.95 -7.10 4.93
N ALA A 165 12.01 -7.78 4.26
CA ALA A 165 10.65 -8.00 4.76
C ALA A 165 10.60 -8.77 6.09
N ARG A 166 11.59 -9.64 6.34
CA ARG A 166 11.82 -10.33 7.61
C ARG A 166 12.68 -9.54 8.61
N LYS A 167 12.92 -8.24 8.37
CA LYS A 167 13.75 -7.34 9.17
C LYS A 167 15.21 -7.80 9.36
N ASN A 168 15.72 -8.66 8.49
CA ASN A 168 17.11 -9.14 8.51
C ASN A 168 17.99 -8.26 7.61
N LEU A 169 18.28 -7.05 8.11
CA LEU A 169 19.02 -6.01 7.40
C LEU A 169 20.44 -6.45 6.95
N PRO A 170 21.26 -7.13 7.78
CA PRO A 170 22.60 -7.58 7.35
C PRO A 170 22.56 -8.56 6.18
N LYS A 171 21.61 -9.51 6.18
CA LYS A 171 21.41 -10.46 5.08
C LYS A 171 20.90 -9.77 3.83
N ALA A 172 19.98 -8.81 3.96
CA ALA A 172 19.48 -8.02 2.85
C ALA A 172 20.61 -7.22 2.19
N ARG A 173 21.39 -6.45 2.97
CA ARG A 173 22.53 -5.65 2.48
C ARG A 173 23.55 -6.51 1.74
N GLY A 174 23.93 -7.67 2.32
CA GLY A 174 24.86 -8.62 1.70
C GLY A 174 24.30 -9.41 0.50
N LEU A 175 23.00 -9.33 0.21
CA LEU A 175 22.40 -9.81 -1.03
C LEU A 175 22.35 -8.70 -2.09
N VAL A 176 21.91 -7.49 -1.73
CA VAL A 176 21.90 -6.32 -2.63
C VAL A 176 23.30 -6.05 -3.19
N ALA A 177 24.32 -6.00 -2.33
CA ALA A 177 25.71 -5.76 -2.74
C ALA A 177 26.27 -6.79 -3.74
N ARG A 178 25.70 -8.01 -3.79
CA ARG A 178 26.07 -9.06 -4.77
C ARG A 178 25.29 -8.98 -6.07
N ALA A 179 24.18 -8.25 -6.10
CA ALA A 179 23.38 -8.04 -7.30
C ALA A 179 23.77 -6.76 -8.06
N GLU A 180 24.65 -5.93 -7.49
CA GLU A 180 25.15 -4.71 -8.13
C GLU A 180 25.87 -5.01 -9.45
N ASN A 181 25.55 -4.21 -10.47
CA ASN A 181 26.10 -4.36 -11.80
C ASN A 181 26.01 -3.04 -12.57
N THR A 182 26.84 -2.88 -13.59
CA THR A 182 26.77 -1.74 -14.53
C THR A 182 25.68 -1.92 -15.58
N GLU A 183 25.35 -3.16 -15.93
CA GLU A 183 24.37 -3.53 -16.97
C GLU A 183 23.05 -3.99 -16.33
N LEU A 184 22.35 -3.03 -15.71
CA LEU A 184 20.99 -3.21 -15.18
C LEU A 184 19.97 -2.56 -16.11
N ASP A 185 18.92 -3.31 -16.45
CA ASP A 185 17.69 -2.73 -17.02
C ASP A 185 16.95 -1.89 -15.96
N ASP A 186 15.89 -1.19 -16.36
CA ASP A 186 15.20 -0.27 -15.46
C ASP A 186 14.51 -0.97 -14.28
N GLY A 187 14.04 -2.21 -14.45
CA GLY A 187 13.46 -3.00 -13.36
C GLY A 187 14.48 -3.39 -12.30
N GLN A 188 15.64 -3.94 -12.73
CA GLN A 188 16.72 -4.29 -11.81
C GLN A 188 17.37 -3.05 -11.20
N TRP A 189 17.55 -1.98 -11.99
CA TRP A 189 18.09 -0.71 -11.51
C TRP A 189 17.18 -0.07 -10.45
N PHE A 190 15.86 -0.05 -10.68
CA PHE A 190 14.90 0.40 -9.69
C PHE A 190 14.99 -0.45 -8.42
N LEU A 191 14.82 -1.78 -8.54
CA LEU A 191 14.76 -2.69 -7.39
C LEU A 191 16.05 -2.71 -6.55
N VAL A 192 17.24 -2.62 -7.18
CA VAL A 192 18.52 -2.48 -6.45
C VAL A 192 18.50 -1.23 -5.57
N ASN A 193 18.19 -0.08 -6.16
CA ASN A 193 18.32 1.22 -5.48
C ASN A 193 17.19 1.45 -4.47
N ASP A 194 15.99 0.95 -4.77
CA ASP A 194 14.84 0.92 -3.88
C ASP A 194 15.15 0.15 -2.59
N LEU A 195 15.71 -1.07 -2.72
CA LEU A 195 16.16 -1.88 -1.59
C LEU A 195 17.31 -1.22 -0.81
N LYS A 196 18.27 -0.58 -1.48
CA LYS A 196 19.34 0.18 -0.81
C LYS A 196 18.76 1.29 0.07
N LEU A 197 17.86 2.12 -0.48
CA LEU A 197 17.23 3.20 0.26
C LEU A 197 16.42 2.68 1.45
N GLN A 198 15.60 1.64 1.25
CA GLN A 198 14.85 1.02 2.36
C GLN A 198 15.77 0.49 3.47
N ILE A 199 16.89 -0.16 3.12
CA ILE A 199 17.88 -0.64 4.11
C ILE A 199 18.49 0.55 4.87
N LEU A 200 18.96 1.59 4.17
CA LEU A 200 19.62 2.74 4.80
C LEU A 200 18.68 3.51 5.75
N PHE A 201 17.41 3.71 5.37
CA PHE A 201 16.41 4.31 6.26
C PHE A 201 16.05 3.40 7.45
N ALA A 202 15.92 2.09 7.24
CA ALA A 202 15.71 1.13 8.33
C ALA A 202 16.88 1.07 9.32
N GLU A 203 18.10 1.34 8.85
CA GLU A 203 19.34 1.45 9.64
C GLU A 203 19.53 2.83 10.28
N LYS A 204 18.58 3.76 10.07
CA LYS A 204 18.63 5.15 10.52
C LYS A 204 19.85 5.92 10.01
N ASN A 205 20.28 5.64 8.77
CA ASN A 205 21.36 6.33 8.09
C ASN A 205 20.84 7.17 6.90
N PRO A 206 20.12 8.28 7.15
CA PRO A 206 19.56 9.11 6.08
C PRO A 206 20.64 9.87 5.27
N ILE A 207 21.86 10.03 5.82
CA ILE A 207 22.95 10.72 5.13
C ILE A 207 23.49 9.86 3.98
N GLU A 208 23.75 8.57 4.22
CA GLU A 208 24.10 7.64 3.14
C GLU A 208 22.95 7.47 2.13
N ALA A 209 21.68 7.50 2.56
CA ALA A 209 20.53 7.46 1.66
C ALA A 209 20.47 8.68 0.72
N LEU A 210 20.76 9.88 1.27
CA LEU A 210 20.84 11.12 0.50
C LEU A 210 22.05 11.13 -0.45
N ASN A 211 23.21 10.68 0.02
CA ASN A 211 24.41 10.56 -0.82
C ASN A 211 24.20 9.54 -1.96
N LEU A 212 23.45 8.46 -1.73
CA LEU A 212 23.05 7.52 -2.78
C LEU A 212 22.18 8.21 -3.85
N ILE A 213 21.04 8.82 -3.49
CA ILE A 213 20.13 9.41 -4.49
C ILE A 213 20.77 10.57 -5.28
N ASN A 214 21.71 11.30 -4.69
CA ASN A 214 22.44 12.37 -5.36
C ASN A 214 23.48 11.81 -6.38
N THR A 215 24.09 10.65 -6.09
CA THR A 215 25.14 10.05 -6.94
C THR A 215 24.63 9.10 -8.02
N LEU A 216 23.38 8.62 -7.96
CA LEU A 216 22.81 7.75 -9.00
C LEU A 216 22.79 8.43 -10.38
N SER A 217 23.16 7.72 -11.45
CA SER A 217 22.82 8.16 -12.80
C SER A 217 21.34 7.86 -13.06
N LEU A 218 20.60 8.91 -13.44
CA LEU A 218 19.17 8.87 -13.77
C LEU A 218 18.95 8.89 -15.30
N ASP A 219 20.03 9.04 -16.07
CA ASP A 219 19.99 9.23 -17.51
C ASP A 219 19.51 7.95 -18.20
N ASN A 220 18.64 8.09 -19.20
CA ASN A 220 18.02 6.99 -19.95
C ASN A 220 17.22 5.98 -19.09
N ARG A 221 16.76 6.37 -17.90
CA ARG A 221 15.88 5.56 -17.05
C ARG A 221 14.41 5.94 -17.23
N SER A 222 13.52 4.95 -17.07
CA SER A 222 12.08 5.14 -16.96
C SER A 222 11.71 6.22 -15.95
N GLY A 223 11.04 7.28 -16.42
CA GLY A 223 10.63 8.42 -15.57
C GLY A 223 9.77 7.99 -14.38
N ALA A 224 8.87 7.02 -14.57
CA ALA A 224 7.99 6.50 -13.52
C ALA A 224 8.73 5.74 -12.41
N ASP A 225 9.90 5.16 -12.72
CA ASP A 225 10.75 4.46 -11.75
C ASP A 225 11.65 5.47 -11.01
N VAL A 226 12.16 6.48 -11.71
CA VAL A 226 12.91 7.61 -11.12
C VAL A 226 12.02 8.39 -10.14
N GLU A 227 10.80 8.78 -10.55
CA GLU A 227 9.85 9.48 -9.69
C GLU A 227 9.48 8.66 -8.43
N ALA A 228 9.35 7.34 -8.55
CA ALA A 228 9.09 6.47 -7.41
C ALA A 228 10.25 6.40 -6.41
N LEU A 229 11.52 6.38 -6.87
CA LEU A 229 12.68 6.45 -5.97
C LEU A 229 12.78 7.81 -5.28
N LEU A 230 12.53 8.90 -6.02
CA LEU A 230 12.54 10.27 -5.48
C LEU A 230 11.44 10.45 -4.42
N ALA A 231 10.23 9.92 -4.67
CA ALA A 231 9.14 9.91 -3.72
C ALA A 231 9.50 9.12 -2.45
N ARG A 232 10.14 7.96 -2.56
CA ARG A 232 10.60 7.18 -1.39
C ARG A 232 11.55 7.96 -0.49
N VAL A 233 12.51 8.69 -1.06
CA VAL A 233 13.40 9.56 -0.28
C VAL A 233 12.62 10.67 0.42
N PHE A 234 11.71 11.32 -0.31
CA PHE A 234 10.88 12.39 0.23
C PHE A 234 9.98 11.93 1.38
N ASP A 235 9.28 10.80 1.23
CA ASP A 235 8.41 10.23 2.25
C ASP A 235 9.22 9.86 3.50
N ALA A 236 10.37 9.19 3.33
CA ALA A 236 11.23 8.80 4.45
C ALA A 236 11.78 10.02 5.23
N LEU A 237 12.17 11.09 4.53
CA LEU A 237 12.58 12.35 5.17
C LEU A 237 11.40 13.10 5.81
N SER A 238 10.20 12.99 5.23
CA SER A 238 8.98 13.59 5.76
C SER A 238 8.51 12.90 7.05
N MET A 239 8.86 11.62 7.24
CA MET A 239 8.58 10.89 8.48
C MET A 239 9.44 11.35 9.67
N LEU A 240 10.58 12.00 9.44
CA LEU A 240 11.46 12.54 10.49
C LEU A 240 10.79 13.71 11.22
N THR A 241 11.08 13.88 12.51
CA THR A 241 10.66 15.05 13.28
C THR A 241 11.40 16.32 12.84
N LEU A 242 10.86 17.50 13.17
CA LEU A 242 11.53 18.79 12.96
C LEU A 242 12.93 18.83 13.60
N GLN A 243 13.10 18.25 14.79
CA GLN A 243 14.38 18.20 15.48
C GLN A 243 15.39 17.32 14.73
N GLU A 244 15.00 16.13 14.29
CA GLU A 244 15.86 15.24 13.50
C GLU A 244 16.30 15.89 12.18
N ARG A 245 15.37 16.52 11.44
CA ARG A 245 15.71 17.25 10.20
C ARG A 245 16.70 18.40 10.45
N ASN A 246 16.54 19.14 11.54
CA ASN A 246 17.46 20.23 11.90
C ASN A 246 18.85 19.73 12.30
N LEU A 247 18.95 18.58 12.99
CA LEU A 247 20.22 17.94 13.29
C LEU A 247 20.93 17.45 12.02
N LEU A 248 20.19 16.87 11.06
CA LEU A 248 20.76 16.45 9.77
C LEU A 248 21.31 17.62 8.95
N LYS A 249 20.62 18.77 8.94
CA LYS A 249 21.11 20.00 8.27
C LYS A 249 22.42 20.55 8.86
N GLN A 250 22.75 20.17 10.10
CA GLN A 250 23.95 20.62 10.81
C GLN A 250 25.07 19.56 10.82
N HIS A 251 24.84 18.39 10.22
CA HIS A 251 25.82 17.31 10.23
C HIS A 251 27.01 17.65 9.31
N PRO A 252 28.27 17.46 9.74
CA PRO A 252 29.46 17.86 8.95
C PRO A 252 29.53 17.16 7.57
N ASP A 253 29.07 15.92 7.49
CA ASP A 253 29.10 15.11 6.26
C ASP A 253 27.87 15.29 5.35
N ILE A 254 27.01 16.30 5.58
CA ILE A 254 25.84 16.56 4.72
C ILE A 254 26.28 17.23 3.40
N ALA A 255 25.96 16.62 2.26
CA ALA A 255 26.21 17.22 0.96
C ALA A 255 25.29 18.44 0.70
N GLU A 256 25.74 19.39 -0.11
CA GLU A 256 24.98 20.62 -0.40
C GLU A 256 23.63 20.34 -1.08
N ASP A 257 23.58 19.45 -2.09
CA ASP A 257 22.34 18.97 -2.71
C ASP A 257 21.37 18.34 -1.69
N SER A 258 21.90 17.66 -0.66
CA SER A 258 21.09 17.06 0.40
C SER A 258 20.37 18.10 1.26
N LEU A 259 20.89 19.34 1.34
CA LEU A 259 20.20 20.44 2.01
C LEU A 259 18.93 20.86 1.26
N ALA A 260 18.94 20.83 -0.08
CA ALA A 260 17.77 21.17 -0.90
C ALA A 260 16.60 20.18 -0.65
N TRP A 261 16.89 18.88 -0.48
CA TRP A 261 15.91 17.87 -0.05
C TRP A 261 15.33 18.17 1.33
N LEU A 262 16.19 18.40 2.33
CA LEU A 262 15.79 18.69 3.70
C LEU A 262 15.07 20.04 3.83
N GLU A 263 15.29 20.97 2.91
CA GLU A 263 14.53 22.21 2.82
C GLU A 263 13.17 22.01 2.16
N LEU A 264 13.08 21.28 1.04
CA LEU A 264 11.80 21.00 0.38
C LEU A 264 10.80 20.32 1.32
N VAL A 265 11.27 19.30 2.06
CA VAL A 265 10.47 18.62 3.10
C VAL A 265 10.07 19.60 4.22
N GLN A 266 10.96 20.52 4.60
CA GLN A 266 10.67 21.51 5.65
C GLN A 266 9.63 22.54 5.20
N ILE A 267 9.70 23.03 3.95
CA ILE A 267 8.72 23.94 3.35
C ILE A 267 7.35 23.28 3.31
N ILE A 268 7.28 22.06 2.76
CA ILE A 268 6.02 21.31 2.64
C ILE A 268 5.44 20.96 4.02
N SER A 269 6.30 20.75 5.03
CA SER A 269 5.84 20.49 6.40
C SER A 269 5.36 21.75 7.13
N ALA A 270 6.06 22.87 6.97
CA ALA A 270 5.77 24.10 7.72
C ALA A 270 4.61 24.91 7.13
N SER A 271 4.53 25.00 5.80
CA SER A 271 3.55 25.82 5.08
C SER A 271 2.34 25.02 4.55
N ALA A 272 2.24 23.73 4.90
CA ALA A 272 1.28 22.74 4.37
C ALA A 272 -0.18 23.21 4.25
N TRP A 273 -0.60 24.09 5.16
CA TRP A 273 -1.97 24.58 5.36
C TRP A 273 -2.10 26.10 5.14
N ALA A 274 -1.13 26.72 4.48
CA ALA A 274 -1.17 28.11 4.03
C ALA A 274 -0.85 28.14 2.53
N LEU A 275 -1.88 27.98 1.69
CA LEU A 275 -1.72 27.60 0.28
C LEU A 275 -0.85 28.58 -0.51
N GLN A 276 -1.11 29.88 -0.39
CA GLN A 276 -0.35 30.94 -1.05
C GLN A 276 1.09 31.03 -0.52
N THR A 277 1.31 30.84 0.79
CA THR A 277 2.66 30.80 1.38
C THR A 277 3.45 29.62 0.83
N LEU A 278 2.87 28.41 0.89
CA LEU A 278 3.47 27.18 0.33
C LEU A 278 3.77 27.33 -1.16
N ARG A 279 2.88 27.97 -1.93
CA ARG A 279 3.09 28.22 -3.36
C ARG A 279 4.32 29.09 -3.59
N LEU A 280 4.46 30.20 -2.86
CA LEU A 280 5.61 31.10 -2.94
C LEU A 280 6.89 30.42 -2.47
N ASP A 281 6.89 29.77 -1.30
CA ASP A 281 8.06 29.06 -0.76
C ASP A 281 8.60 28.00 -1.73
N LEU A 282 7.69 27.29 -2.42
CA LEU A 282 8.04 26.28 -3.42
C LEU A 282 8.52 26.89 -4.75
N ASP A 283 7.98 28.04 -5.15
CA ASP A 283 8.47 28.80 -6.31
C ASP A 283 9.89 29.34 -6.02
N ASP A 284 10.13 29.93 -4.84
CA ASP A 284 11.43 30.44 -4.39
C ASP A 284 12.47 29.32 -4.19
N TRP A 285 12.07 28.17 -3.66
CA TRP A 285 12.93 26.97 -3.61
C TRP A 285 13.37 26.54 -5.01
N SER A 286 12.47 26.62 -6.00
CA SER A 286 12.77 26.23 -7.39
C SER A 286 13.71 27.22 -8.08
N ALA A 287 13.60 28.51 -7.74
CA ALA A 287 14.52 29.54 -8.22
C ALA A 287 15.93 29.39 -7.61
N ARG A 288 16.03 28.92 -6.36
CA ARG A 288 17.31 28.67 -5.67
C ARG A 288 17.99 27.37 -6.05
N TYR A 289 17.23 26.33 -6.40
CA TYR A 289 17.74 25.00 -6.75
C TYR A 289 17.35 24.58 -8.19
N PRO A 290 17.74 25.36 -9.22
CA PRO A 290 17.37 25.07 -10.60
C PRO A 290 17.93 23.72 -11.07
N GLY A 291 17.07 22.85 -11.59
CA GLY A 291 17.45 21.52 -12.07
C GLY A 291 17.67 20.48 -10.96
N HIS A 292 17.46 20.80 -9.69
CA HIS A 292 17.64 19.84 -8.59
C HIS A 292 16.68 18.65 -8.71
N ARG A 293 17.15 17.44 -8.37
CA ARG A 293 16.47 16.15 -8.60
C ARG A 293 15.10 16.04 -7.93
N ALA A 294 14.87 16.75 -6.82
CA ALA A 294 13.57 16.77 -6.14
C ALA A 294 12.51 17.65 -6.82
N THR A 295 12.85 18.37 -7.91
CA THR A 295 11.94 19.26 -8.65
C THR A 295 10.59 18.63 -9.07
N PRO A 296 10.51 17.35 -9.54
CA PRO A 296 9.24 16.74 -9.90
C PRO A 296 8.24 16.70 -8.73
N LEU A 297 8.71 16.42 -7.51
CA LEU A 297 7.88 16.29 -6.31
C LEU A 297 7.15 17.59 -5.97
N ARG A 298 7.74 18.75 -6.26
CA ARG A 298 7.07 20.05 -6.09
C ARG A 298 5.70 20.08 -6.79
N ARG A 299 5.53 19.41 -7.94
CA ARG A 299 4.28 19.44 -8.69
C ARG A 299 3.12 18.89 -7.87
N GLU A 300 3.31 17.83 -7.10
CA GLU A 300 2.26 17.25 -6.24
C GLU A 300 1.84 18.18 -5.09
N PHE A 301 2.82 18.85 -4.47
CA PHE A 301 2.58 19.64 -3.26
C PHE A 301 2.22 21.10 -3.52
N ARG A 302 2.69 21.70 -4.62
CA ARG A 302 2.42 23.10 -4.97
C ARG A 302 0.92 23.31 -5.26
N PRO A 303 0.19 24.12 -4.48
CA PRO A 303 -1.22 24.35 -4.75
C PRO A 303 -1.43 25.30 -5.93
N ALA A 304 -2.61 25.21 -6.53
CA ALA A 304 -3.16 26.25 -7.40
C ALA A 304 -3.31 27.59 -6.64
N SER A 305 -3.44 28.69 -7.39
CA SER A 305 -3.70 30.00 -6.80
C SER A 305 -5.20 30.21 -6.68
N CYS A 306 -5.71 30.41 -5.46
CA CYS A 306 -7.09 30.85 -5.22
C CYS A 306 -7.32 32.34 -5.63
N ALA A 307 -6.24 33.07 -5.93
CA ALA A 307 -6.30 34.48 -6.32
C ALA A 307 -6.66 34.64 -7.81
N SER A 308 -7.89 35.08 -8.09
CA SER A 308 -8.35 35.55 -9.39
C SER A 308 -8.17 37.08 -9.52
N PRO A 309 -8.00 37.64 -10.75
CA PRO A 309 -7.91 39.10 -10.95
C PRO A 309 -9.17 39.88 -10.57
N THR A 310 -10.32 39.22 -10.46
CA THR A 310 -11.50 39.67 -9.70
C THR A 310 -11.58 38.86 -8.41
N PRO A 311 -12.00 39.42 -7.26
CA PRO A 311 -12.09 38.65 -6.02
C PRO A 311 -13.12 37.54 -6.20
N ALA A 312 -12.64 36.31 -6.40
CA ALA A 312 -13.50 35.17 -6.69
C ALA A 312 -14.45 34.91 -5.51
N SER A 313 -15.67 34.50 -5.80
CA SER A 313 -16.67 34.14 -4.79
C SER A 313 -16.90 32.63 -4.77
N ILE A 314 -16.88 32.03 -3.59
CA ILE A 314 -17.22 30.62 -3.38
C ILE A 314 -18.53 30.54 -2.58
N ALA A 315 -19.53 29.89 -3.15
CA ALA A 315 -20.72 29.48 -2.41
C ALA A 315 -20.53 28.10 -1.79
N LEU A 316 -20.72 27.99 -0.48
CA LEU A 316 -20.61 26.74 0.28
C LEU A 316 -22.01 26.28 0.70
N LEU A 317 -22.51 25.20 0.09
CA LEU A 317 -23.86 24.68 0.30
C LEU A 317 -23.82 23.52 1.31
N LEU A 318 -24.32 23.76 2.53
CA LEU A 318 -24.26 22.80 3.64
C LEU A 318 -25.59 22.70 4.40
N PRO A 319 -25.97 21.51 4.91
CA PRO A 319 -27.21 21.33 5.67
C PRO A 319 -26.98 21.71 7.14
N MET A 320 -26.84 23.00 7.43
CA MET A 320 -26.45 23.50 8.76
C MET A 320 -27.60 23.41 9.78
N THR A 321 -28.85 23.60 9.37
CA THR A 321 -30.06 23.44 10.21
C THR A 321 -30.70 22.06 10.12
N SER A 322 -29.91 21.02 9.84
CA SER A 322 -30.37 19.65 9.61
C SER A 322 -30.06 18.67 10.76
N ALA A 323 -30.56 17.44 10.63
CA ALA A 323 -30.10 16.29 11.42
C ALA A 323 -28.58 16.00 11.27
N TYR A 324 -27.95 16.49 10.20
CA TYR A 324 -26.53 16.38 9.90
C TYR A 324 -25.71 17.62 10.30
N SER A 325 -26.30 18.59 10.99
CA SER A 325 -25.67 19.84 11.47
C SER A 325 -24.24 19.65 12.02
N LYS A 326 -23.99 18.68 12.91
CA LYS A 326 -22.64 18.41 13.44
C LYS A 326 -21.61 18.02 12.38
N ALA A 327 -22.03 17.29 11.36
CA ALA A 327 -21.19 16.89 10.23
C ALA A 327 -20.92 18.09 9.30
N ALA A 328 -21.94 18.91 9.06
CA ALA A 328 -21.84 20.16 8.31
C ALA A 328 -20.92 21.18 9.01
N SER A 329 -21.03 21.36 10.33
CA SER A 329 -20.13 22.22 11.12
C SER A 329 -18.68 21.75 11.05
N ALA A 330 -18.40 20.46 11.24
CA ALA A 330 -17.02 19.95 11.15
C ALA A 330 -16.41 20.20 9.75
N PHE A 331 -17.18 19.98 8.69
CA PHE A 331 -16.77 20.30 7.32
C PHE A 331 -16.52 21.80 7.12
N ASN A 332 -17.48 22.65 7.53
CA ASN A 332 -17.37 24.11 7.45
C ASN A 332 -16.13 24.61 8.18
N ASP A 333 -15.86 24.12 9.39
CA ASP A 333 -14.74 24.56 10.21
C ASP A 333 -13.41 24.15 9.59
N GLY A 334 -13.33 22.98 8.94
CA GLY A 334 -12.15 22.56 8.18
C GLY A 334 -11.92 23.41 6.93
N PHE A 335 -12.99 23.68 6.18
CA PHE A 335 -12.98 24.54 5.00
C PHE A 335 -12.51 25.95 5.36
N MET A 336 -13.15 26.54 6.36
CA MET A 336 -12.82 27.86 6.88
C MET A 336 -11.46 27.89 7.59
N HIS A 337 -10.96 26.78 8.16
CA HIS A 337 -9.61 26.71 8.70
C HIS A 337 -8.56 26.90 7.61
N LEU A 338 -8.66 26.18 6.49
CA LEU A 338 -7.69 26.31 5.39
C LEU A 338 -7.80 27.67 4.68
N HIS A 339 -9.02 28.14 4.43
CA HIS A 339 -9.28 29.50 3.96
C HIS A 339 -8.67 30.57 4.89
N ASN A 340 -8.90 30.44 6.21
CA ASN A 340 -8.41 31.40 7.20
C ASN A 340 -6.90 31.30 7.48
N GLY A 341 -6.21 30.28 6.96
CA GLY A 341 -4.75 30.15 6.96
C GLY A 341 -4.05 30.86 5.80
N ASP A 342 -4.76 31.17 4.70
CA ASP A 342 -4.16 31.70 3.46
C ASP A 342 -3.82 33.21 3.53
N HIS A 343 -3.21 33.83 2.51
CA HIS A 343 -3.02 35.29 2.55
C HIS A 343 -4.32 36.06 2.27
N ALA A 344 -4.61 37.13 3.03
CA ALA A 344 -5.87 37.87 2.89
C ALA A 344 -6.11 38.46 1.48
N SER A 345 -5.06 38.69 0.69
CA SER A 345 -5.13 39.14 -0.71
C SER A 345 -5.28 38.00 -1.74
N SER A 346 -5.19 36.73 -1.32
CA SER A 346 -5.41 35.54 -2.17
C SER A 346 -6.65 34.73 -1.81
N ARG A 347 -7.36 35.10 -0.74
CA ARG A 347 -8.60 34.46 -0.31
C ARG A 347 -9.81 34.91 -1.15
N PRO A 348 -10.60 33.97 -1.68
CA PRO A 348 -11.90 34.28 -2.27
C PRO A 348 -12.93 34.61 -1.18
N VAL A 349 -14.02 35.29 -1.54
CA VAL A 349 -15.13 35.57 -0.63
C VAL A 349 -15.98 34.32 -0.48
N VAL A 350 -15.97 33.70 0.71
CA VAL A 350 -16.79 32.51 1.01
C VAL A 350 -18.15 32.93 1.58
N SER A 351 -19.23 32.46 0.96
CA SER A 351 -20.61 32.65 1.43
C SER A 351 -21.27 31.31 1.72
N LEU A 352 -21.78 31.13 2.94
CA LEU A 352 -22.43 29.90 3.39
C LEU A 352 -23.94 29.95 3.10
N TYR A 353 -24.43 28.95 2.38
CA TYR A 353 -25.85 28.74 2.08
C TYR A 353 -26.35 27.49 2.79
N ASP A 354 -27.35 27.67 3.66
CA ASP A 354 -27.99 26.57 4.37
C ASP A 354 -29.24 26.09 3.62
N PHE A 355 -29.31 24.77 3.38
CA PHE A 355 -30.47 24.12 2.76
C PHE A 355 -31.27 23.21 3.73
N GLY A 356 -30.86 23.15 5.01
CA GLY A 356 -31.59 22.43 6.05
C GLY A 356 -31.80 20.94 5.78
N ASP A 357 -32.97 20.42 6.16
CA ASP A 357 -33.38 19.03 5.90
C ASP A 357 -34.13 18.84 4.56
N ASP A 358 -34.66 19.91 3.93
CA ASP A 358 -35.47 19.78 2.70
C ASP A 358 -34.61 19.83 1.43
N ILE A 359 -34.11 18.65 1.06
CA ILE A 359 -33.32 18.38 -0.14
C ILE A 359 -33.98 18.85 -1.45
N ASN A 360 -35.31 19.05 -1.50
CA ASN A 360 -35.98 19.50 -2.72
C ASN A 360 -35.68 20.97 -3.05
N THR A 361 -35.29 21.77 -2.05
CA THR A 361 -34.97 23.20 -2.21
C THR A 361 -33.56 23.45 -2.78
N ILE A 362 -32.73 22.41 -2.91
CA ILE A 362 -31.30 22.59 -3.23
C ILE A 362 -31.05 23.24 -4.60
N GLY A 363 -31.93 23.00 -5.59
CA GLY A 363 -31.88 23.70 -6.88
C GLY A 363 -32.09 25.20 -6.75
N GLU A 364 -33.04 25.64 -5.90
CA GLU A 364 -33.30 27.06 -5.64
C GLU A 364 -32.13 27.71 -4.90
N VAL A 365 -31.58 27.02 -3.90
CA VAL A 365 -30.39 27.47 -3.15
C VAL A 365 -29.16 27.61 -4.07
N TYR A 366 -28.98 26.67 -5.02
CA TYR A 366 -27.92 26.75 -6.02
C TYR A 366 -28.08 27.97 -6.94
N GLN A 367 -29.29 28.19 -7.49
CA GLN A 367 -29.52 29.35 -8.37
C GLN A 367 -29.33 30.67 -7.61
N ALA A 368 -29.83 30.78 -6.38
CA ALA A 368 -29.62 31.97 -5.54
C ALA A 368 -28.13 32.26 -5.27
N ALA A 369 -27.31 31.21 -5.10
CA ALA A 369 -25.87 31.35 -4.95
C ALA A 369 -25.17 31.82 -6.24
N VAL A 370 -25.58 31.31 -7.40
CA VAL A 370 -25.07 31.75 -8.71
C VAL A 370 -25.51 33.19 -9.01
N GLU A 371 -26.76 33.55 -8.76
CA GLU A 371 -27.29 34.92 -8.92
C GLU A 371 -26.60 35.94 -8.01
N ALA A 372 -26.16 35.51 -6.82
CA ALA A 372 -25.32 36.31 -5.92
C ALA A 372 -23.85 36.45 -6.39
N GLY A 373 -23.48 35.86 -7.53
CA GLY A 373 -22.17 36.00 -8.15
C GLY A 373 -21.12 34.98 -7.69
N ALA A 374 -21.51 33.75 -7.33
CA ALA A 374 -20.56 32.68 -7.06
C ALA A 374 -19.83 32.21 -8.34
N ASP A 375 -18.50 32.27 -8.35
CA ASP A 375 -17.65 31.74 -9.44
C ASP A 375 -17.38 30.23 -9.29
N LEU A 376 -17.57 29.70 -8.08
CA LEU A 376 -17.44 28.28 -7.73
C LEU A 376 -18.49 27.93 -6.68
N VAL A 377 -19.11 26.77 -6.83
CA VAL A 377 -19.97 26.18 -5.79
C VAL A 377 -19.25 24.97 -5.17
N VAL A 378 -19.30 24.85 -3.84
CA VAL A 378 -18.82 23.68 -3.09
C VAL A 378 -19.99 23.11 -2.31
N GLY A 379 -20.28 21.82 -2.51
CA GLY A 379 -21.46 21.15 -2.01
C GLY A 379 -22.54 20.95 -3.10
N PRO A 380 -23.72 20.41 -2.74
CA PRO A 380 -24.14 20.10 -1.37
C PRO A 380 -23.34 18.98 -0.72
N LEU A 381 -23.25 19.02 0.61
CA LEU A 381 -22.78 17.87 1.40
C LEU A 381 -23.88 16.82 1.55
N GLY A 382 -23.67 15.64 0.95
CA GLY A 382 -24.53 14.47 1.13
C GLY A 382 -25.08 13.92 -0.19
N ARG A 383 -25.00 12.59 -0.36
CA ARG A 383 -25.36 11.88 -1.61
C ARG A 383 -26.75 12.24 -2.14
N ASP A 384 -27.76 12.23 -1.27
CA ASP A 384 -29.15 12.41 -1.70
C ASP A 384 -29.43 13.87 -2.11
N ALA A 385 -28.68 14.84 -1.52
CA ALA A 385 -28.69 16.24 -1.95
C ALA A 385 -27.93 16.46 -3.26
N VAL A 386 -26.78 15.79 -3.47
CA VAL A 386 -26.05 15.80 -4.76
C VAL A 386 -26.93 15.25 -5.88
N ALA A 387 -27.59 14.11 -5.66
CA ALA A 387 -28.49 13.50 -6.63
C ALA A 387 -29.69 14.41 -6.97
N SER A 388 -30.25 15.10 -5.96
CA SER A 388 -31.31 16.09 -6.15
C SER A 388 -30.83 17.25 -7.03
N LEU A 389 -29.71 17.89 -6.67
CA LEU A 389 -29.19 19.06 -7.41
C LEU A 389 -28.90 18.73 -8.89
N VAL A 390 -28.20 17.63 -9.16
CA VAL A 390 -27.85 17.20 -10.53
C VAL A 390 -29.09 16.85 -11.37
N THR A 391 -30.19 16.43 -10.73
CA THR A 391 -31.47 16.16 -11.42
C THR A 391 -32.29 17.43 -11.65
N GLN A 392 -32.20 18.41 -10.74
CA GLN A 392 -33.02 19.62 -10.75
C GLN A 392 -32.42 20.81 -11.53
N SER A 393 -31.08 20.91 -11.62
CA SER A 393 -30.39 22.11 -12.10
C SER A 393 -29.29 21.80 -13.11
N THR A 394 -29.19 22.65 -14.13
CA THR A 394 -27.98 22.74 -14.97
C THR A 394 -26.90 23.55 -14.25
N LEU A 395 -25.71 22.99 -14.10
CA LEU A 395 -24.61 23.62 -13.38
C LEU A 395 -23.92 24.66 -14.27
N SER A 396 -24.21 25.93 -14.02
CA SER A 396 -23.70 27.08 -14.81
C SER A 396 -22.26 27.46 -14.45
N VAL A 397 -21.82 27.13 -13.24
CA VAL A 397 -20.47 27.39 -12.73
C VAL A 397 -19.83 26.09 -12.23
N PRO A 398 -18.49 25.98 -12.20
CA PRO A 398 -17.80 24.84 -11.59
C PRO A 398 -18.35 24.52 -10.20
N THR A 399 -18.72 23.25 -9.98
CA THR A 399 -19.45 22.79 -8.80
C THR A 399 -18.81 21.53 -8.25
N LEU A 400 -18.20 21.63 -7.06
CA LEU A 400 -17.59 20.51 -6.34
C LEU A 400 -18.62 19.78 -5.48
N LEU A 401 -19.15 18.67 -6.01
CA LEU A 401 -20.21 17.86 -5.44
C LEU A 401 -19.64 16.84 -4.45
N LEU A 402 -20.12 16.89 -3.20
CA LEU A 402 -19.58 16.11 -2.08
C LEU A 402 -20.41 14.83 -1.86
N GLY A 403 -20.37 13.96 -2.87
CA GLY A 403 -21.07 12.69 -2.91
C GLY A 403 -20.94 12.00 -4.27
N SER A 404 -21.37 10.73 -4.34
CA SER A 404 -21.45 9.95 -5.57
C SER A 404 -22.62 10.40 -6.46
N SER A 405 -22.43 10.33 -7.78
CA SER A 405 -23.52 10.25 -8.77
C SER A 405 -23.41 8.97 -9.58
N ASN A 406 -24.53 8.54 -10.16
CA ASN A 406 -24.62 7.44 -11.13
C ASN A 406 -24.86 7.97 -12.57
N THR A 407 -24.84 9.28 -12.77
CA THR A 407 -25.12 9.93 -14.07
C THR A 407 -23.86 10.04 -14.92
N GLU A 408 -24.05 10.07 -16.24
CA GLU A 408 -22.96 10.41 -17.18
C GLU A 408 -22.42 11.83 -16.94
N ARG A 409 -21.23 12.09 -17.48
CA ARG A 409 -20.40 13.30 -17.28
C ARG A 409 -21.22 14.57 -17.45
N THR A 410 -21.53 15.22 -16.33
CA THR A 410 -22.28 16.48 -16.29
C THR A 410 -21.31 17.66 -16.41
N PRO A 411 -21.50 18.59 -17.36
CA PRO A 411 -20.64 19.77 -17.47
C PRO A 411 -20.56 20.55 -16.16
N ASN A 412 -19.38 21.10 -15.84
CA ASN A 412 -19.08 21.81 -14.60
C ASN A 412 -19.25 21.00 -13.28
N ALA A 413 -19.63 19.72 -13.34
CA ALA A 413 -19.72 18.86 -12.17
C ALA A 413 -18.36 18.22 -11.84
N PHE A 414 -17.95 18.31 -10.58
CA PHE A 414 -16.77 17.62 -10.07
C PHE A 414 -17.14 16.79 -8.84
N PHE A 415 -17.05 15.47 -8.92
CA PHE A 415 -17.53 14.58 -7.86
C PHE A 415 -16.40 14.07 -6.96
N ILE A 416 -16.60 14.11 -5.64
CA ILE A 416 -15.80 13.35 -4.67
C ILE A 416 -16.72 12.33 -4.00
N ASP A 417 -16.58 11.03 -4.30
CA ASP A 417 -17.36 10.00 -3.60
C ASP A 417 -16.77 9.67 -2.21
N LEU A 418 -17.52 10.04 -1.19
CA LEU A 418 -17.22 9.86 0.23
C LEU A 418 -17.88 8.59 0.81
N SER A 419 -18.48 7.75 -0.05
CA SER A 419 -19.23 6.59 0.39
C SER A 419 -18.33 5.45 0.89
N ARG A 420 -18.88 4.56 1.72
CA ARG A 420 -18.23 3.27 2.02
C ARG A 420 -18.12 2.36 0.79
N ARG A 421 -18.70 2.72 -0.36
CA ARG A 421 -18.56 1.95 -1.61
C ARG A 421 -17.28 2.32 -2.35
N SER A 422 -16.95 3.62 -2.47
CA SER A 422 -15.65 4.05 -3.02
C SER A 422 -14.49 3.51 -2.18
N GLU A 423 -14.57 3.60 -0.85
CA GLU A 423 -13.54 3.01 0.03
C GLU A 423 -13.44 1.48 -0.12
N ALA A 424 -14.56 0.78 -0.28
CA ALA A 424 -14.55 -0.66 -0.55
C ALA A 424 -13.91 -1.00 -1.91
N LEU A 425 -14.17 -0.19 -2.95
CA LEU A 425 -13.53 -0.30 -4.26
C LEU A 425 -12.02 -0.05 -4.17
N SER A 426 -11.56 1.01 -3.50
CA SER A 426 -10.13 1.28 -3.29
C SER A 426 -9.44 0.12 -2.57
N LEU A 427 -10.11 -0.47 -1.56
CA LEU A 427 -9.64 -1.62 -0.79
C LEU A 427 -9.47 -2.86 -1.68
N VAL A 428 -10.45 -3.15 -2.54
CA VAL A 428 -10.36 -4.21 -3.55
C VAL A 428 -9.22 -3.94 -4.53
N THR A 429 -9.15 -2.75 -5.13
CA THR A 429 -8.15 -2.39 -6.13
C THR A 429 -6.72 -2.51 -5.57
N HIS A 430 -6.47 -2.05 -4.34
CA HIS A 430 -5.15 -2.23 -3.71
C HIS A 430 -4.82 -3.70 -3.39
N ALA A 431 -5.81 -4.49 -2.95
CA ALA A 431 -5.61 -5.91 -2.69
C ALA A 431 -5.37 -6.73 -3.99
N ARG A 432 -6.10 -6.45 -5.06
CA ARG A 432 -5.93 -7.06 -6.39
C ARG A 432 -4.61 -6.64 -7.05
N ALA A 433 -4.21 -5.36 -6.95
CA ALA A 433 -2.91 -4.87 -7.42
C ALA A 433 -1.71 -5.56 -6.72
N ARG A 434 -1.92 -6.13 -5.53
CA ARG A 434 -0.94 -6.95 -4.79
C ARG A 434 -1.02 -8.45 -5.14
N GLY A 435 -1.79 -8.84 -6.15
CA GLY A 435 -1.87 -10.21 -6.67
C GLY A 435 -2.68 -11.19 -5.83
N LEU A 436 -3.56 -10.71 -4.94
CA LEU A 436 -4.45 -11.55 -4.12
C LEU A 436 -5.68 -11.95 -4.94
N GLU A 437 -6.00 -13.24 -5.10
CA GLU A 437 -7.07 -13.71 -5.99
C GLU A 437 -8.34 -14.17 -5.29
N ASN A 438 -8.19 -14.95 -4.22
CA ASN A 438 -9.31 -15.62 -3.60
C ASN A 438 -9.69 -14.94 -2.28
N ALA A 439 -10.82 -14.23 -2.29
CA ALA A 439 -11.28 -13.45 -1.15
C ALA A 439 -12.44 -14.11 -0.41
N LEU A 440 -12.37 -14.03 0.92
CA LEU A 440 -13.45 -14.30 1.84
C LEU A 440 -14.00 -12.95 2.34
N VAL A 441 -15.31 -12.72 2.25
CA VAL A 441 -15.94 -11.47 2.66
C VAL A 441 -16.67 -11.65 3.99
N LEU A 442 -16.33 -10.84 4.99
CA LEU A 442 -16.96 -10.81 6.30
C LEU A 442 -17.62 -9.45 6.53
N TYR A 443 -18.90 -9.42 6.91
CA TYR A 443 -19.58 -8.15 7.18
C TYR A 443 -20.61 -8.25 8.29
N THR A 444 -20.73 -7.21 9.10
CA THR A 444 -21.83 -7.10 10.08
C THR A 444 -23.11 -6.62 9.41
N LEU A 445 -24.27 -7.11 9.85
CA LEU A 445 -25.55 -6.90 9.16
C LEU A 445 -26.12 -5.48 9.36
N THR A 446 -25.49 -4.49 8.74
CA THR A 446 -25.99 -3.11 8.62
C THR A 446 -26.16 -2.73 7.15
N LYS A 447 -27.08 -1.81 6.84
CA LYS A 447 -27.31 -1.34 5.45
C LYS A 447 -26.02 -0.80 4.80
N ALA A 448 -25.16 -0.14 5.57
CA ALA A 448 -23.90 0.42 5.10
C ALA A 448 -22.84 -0.67 4.83
N ASN A 449 -22.64 -1.59 5.78
CA ASN A 449 -21.62 -2.64 5.65
C ASN A 449 -22.01 -3.69 4.60
N LYS A 450 -23.31 -4.03 4.49
CA LYS A 450 -23.79 -4.87 3.39
C LYS A 450 -23.51 -4.19 2.05
N ALA A 451 -23.86 -2.91 1.88
CA ALA A 451 -23.62 -2.21 0.62
C ALA A 451 -22.13 -2.09 0.26
N ALA A 452 -21.24 -1.94 1.24
CA ALA A 452 -19.79 -1.97 1.04
C ALA A 452 -19.30 -3.37 0.64
N ALA A 453 -19.76 -4.42 1.33
CA ALA A 453 -19.44 -5.81 1.01
C ALA A 453 -19.95 -6.23 -0.37
N ASP A 454 -21.19 -5.87 -0.74
CA ASP A 454 -21.77 -6.09 -2.07
C ASP A 454 -20.91 -5.42 -3.17
N THR A 455 -20.46 -4.18 -2.91
CA THR A 455 -19.57 -3.45 -3.83
C THR A 455 -18.22 -4.13 -3.96
N ALA A 456 -17.65 -4.60 -2.85
CA ALA A 456 -16.38 -5.30 -2.83
C ALA A 456 -16.46 -6.64 -3.59
N VAL A 457 -17.53 -7.42 -3.39
CA VAL A 457 -17.78 -8.66 -4.13
C VAL A 457 -17.82 -8.40 -5.64
N GLN A 458 -18.58 -7.40 -6.09
CA GLN A 458 -18.69 -7.06 -7.50
C GLN A 458 -17.33 -6.61 -8.07
N ALA A 459 -16.70 -5.62 -7.45
CA ALA A 459 -15.40 -5.10 -7.88
C ALA A 459 -14.30 -6.17 -7.90
N TRP A 460 -14.35 -7.14 -6.99
CA TRP A 460 -13.38 -8.24 -6.94
C TRP A 460 -13.53 -9.17 -8.14
N GLN A 461 -14.79 -9.50 -8.49
CA GLN A 461 -15.13 -10.32 -9.66
C GLN A 461 -14.83 -9.60 -10.97
N ASP A 462 -15.15 -8.31 -11.07
CA ASP A 462 -14.85 -7.48 -12.25
C ASP A 462 -13.34 -7.37 -12.50
N GLN A 463 -12.54 -7.37 -11.44
CA GLN A 463 -11.08 -7.43 -11.50
C GLN A 463 -10.54 -8.87 -11.64
N GLY A 464 -11.37 -9.85 -11.98
CA GLY A 464 -10.99 -11.25 -12.26
C GLY A 464 -10.62 -12.11 -11.04
N GLY A 465 -10.93 -11.65 -9.82
CA GLY A 465 -10.75 -12.42 -8.60
C GLY A 465 -11.96 -13.32 -8.28
N GLN A 466 -11.77 -14.29 -7.40
CA GLN A 466 -12.84 -15.20 -6.94
C GLN A 466 -13.27 -14.88 -5.51
N ILE A 467 -14.56 -14.96 -5.24
CA ILE A 467 -15.11 -14.89 -3.88
C ILE A 467 -15.41 -16.32 -3.41
N THR A 468 -14.67 -16.77 -2.40
CA THR A 468 -14.77 -18.14 -1.86
C THR A 468 -16.01 -18.31 -0.98
N ASP A 469 -16.34 -17.30 -0.19
CA ASP A 469 -17.55 -17.25 0.65
C ASP A 469 -17.83 -15.79 1.10
N THR A 470 -19.07 -15.52 1.50
CA THR A 470 -19.52 -14.22 2.02
C THR A 470 -20.35 -14.43 3.28
N VAL A 471 -19.76 -14.18 4.45
CA VAL A 471 -20.31 -14.56 5.77
C VAL A 471 -20.80 -13.32 6.53
N ILE A 472 -22.00 -13.44 7.10
CA ILE A 472 -22.60 -12.43 7.97
C ILE A 472 -22.09 -12.62 9.40
N VAL A 473 -21.47 -11.59 9.96
CA VAL A 473 -21.01 -11.53 11.35
C VAL A 473 -22.13 -10.97 12.24
N ASP A 474 -22.62 -11.78 13.18
CA ASP A 474 -23.59 -11.38 14.19
C ASP A 474 -22.90 -10.60 15.31
N SER A 475 -22.86 -9.27 15.19
CA SER A 475 -22.21 -8.38 16.17
C SER A 475 -22.89 -8.33 17.55
N THR A 476 -23.98 -9.09 17.78
CA THR A 476 -24.54 -9.27 19.13
C THR A 476 -23.82 -10.37 19.92
N ARG A 477 -23.02 -11.21 19.26
CA ARG A 477 -22.23 -12.29 19.87
C ARG A 477 -20.81 -11.85 20.15
N SER A 478 -20.20 -12.51 21.14
CA SER A 478 -18.77 -12.42 21.44
C SER A 478 -17.97 -13.64 20.96
N ASP A 479 -18.63 -14.78 20.76
CA ASP A 479 -18.03 -16.02 20.26
C ASP A 479 -18.38 -16.21 18.78
N PHE A 480 -17.33 -16.30 17.96
CA PHE A 480 -17.38 -16.51 16.52
C PHE A 480 -16.73 -17.84 16.11
N SER A 481 -16.31 -18.68 17.05
CA SER A 481 -15.54 -19.91 16.74
C SER A 481 -16.29 -20.87 15.83
N GLU A 482 -17.57 -21.11 16.06
CA GLU A 482 -18.41 -21.93 15.16
C GLU A 482 -18.49 -21.36 13.73
N MET A 483 -18.59 -20.03 13.61
CA MET A 483 -18.63 -19.34 12.32
C MET A 483 -17.29 -19.47 11.60
N ILE A 484 -16.18 -19.19 12.30
CA ILE A 484 -14.82 -19.25 11.77
C ILE A 484 -14.45 -20.69 11.37
N SER A 485 -14.77 -21.70 12.19
CA SER A 485 -14.51 -23.11 11.87
C SER A 485 -15.26 -23.61 10.64
N ARG A 486 -16.51 -23.16 10.42
CA ARG A 486 -17.28 -23.48 9.19
C ARG A 486 -16.71 -22.76 7.98
N MET A 487 -16.48 -21.45 8.12
CA MET A 487 -15.90 -20.57 7.11
C MET A 487 -14.53 -21.07 6.62
N LEU A 488 -13.67 -21.57 7.51
CA LEU A 488 -12.35 -22.13 7.17
C LEU A 488 -12.40 -23.63 6.78
N SER A 489 -13.59 -24.25 6.71
CA SER A 489 -13.82 -25.70 6.50
C SER A 489 -13.07 -26.62 7.48
N LEU A 490 -12.73 -26.14 8.67
CA LEU A 490 -12.07 -26.94 9.72
C LEU A 490 -12.99 -28.09 10.19
N SER A 491 -14.31 -27.85 10.21
CA SER A 491 -15.31 -28.85 10.62
C SER A 491 -15.39 -30.09 9.72
N GLN A 492 -15.09 -29.97 8.41
CA GLN A 492 -15.03 -31.14 7.52
C GLN A 492 -13.80 -32.02 7.82
N ILE A 493 -12.68 -31.39 8.18
CA ILE A 493 -11.44 -32.09 8.54
C ILE A 493 -11.62 -32.81 9.88
N GLU A 494 -12.26 -32.18 10.87
CA GLU A 494 -12.60 -32.82 12.14
C GLU A 494 -13.58 -33.99 11.96
N ALA A 495 -14.65 -33.81 11.16
CA ALA A 495 -15.61 -34.88 10.89
C ALA A 495 -14.96 -36.09 10.17
N GLN A 496 -14.12 -35.84 9.16
CA GLN A 496 -13.36 -36.90 8.47
C GLN A 496 -12.34 -37.57 9.39
N THR A 497 -11.64 -36.80 10.24
CA THR A 497 -10.70 -37.35 11.22
C THR A 497 -11.42 -38.22 12.23
N ASN A 498 -12.54 -37.75 12.80
CA ASN A 498 -13.31 -38.51 13.78
C ASN A 498 -13.84 -39.81 13.15
N ALA A 499 -14.33 -39.77 11.91
CA ALA A 499 -14.70 -40.97 11.17
C ALA A 499 -13.51 -41.92 10.95
N LEU A 500 -12.33 -41.40 10.62
CA LEU A 500 -11.11 -42.19 10.40
C LEU A 500 -10.53 -42.76 11.70
N GLN A 501 -10.53 -42.01 12.79
CA GLN A 501 -10.14 -42.45 14.14
C GLN A 501 -11.08 -43.55 14.64
N ASN A 502 -12.39 -43.39 14.44
CA ASN A 502 -13.39 -44.43 14.73
C ASN A 502 -13.20 -45.69 13.87
N THR A 503 -12.51 -45.60 12.73
CA THR A 503 -12.21 -46.73 11.84
C THR A 503 -10.87 -47.39 12.18
N LEU A 504 -9.88 -46.63 12.66
CA LEU A 504 -8.52 -47.11 12.97
C LEU A 504 -8.33 -47.54 14.44
N GLY A 505 -9.18 -47.05 15.35
CA GLY A 505 -9.12 -47.34 16.79
C GLY A 505 -8.09 -46.49 17.56
N ASP A 506 -8.21 -46.49 18.89
CA ASP A 506 -7.41 -45.65 19.80
C ASP A 506 -5.90 -45.99 19.84
N THR A 507 -5.48 -47.08 19.20
CA THR A 507 -4.08 -47.55 19.19
C THR A 507 -3.15 -46.72 18.30
N LEU A 508 -3.70 -45.86 17.44
CA LEU A 508 -2.97 -44.91 16.59
C LEU A 508 -3.55 -43.50 16.76
N PRO A 509 -2.97 -42.64 17.62
CA PRO A 509 -3.43 -41.26 17.76
C PRO A 509 -3.13 -40.47 16.49
N LEU A 510 -4.17 -40.09 15.73
CA LEU A 510 -4.01 -39.24 14.55
C LEU A 510 -3.68 -37.80 14.97
N VAL A 511 -2.46 -37.36 14.70
CA VAL A 511 -2.10 -35.95 14.84
C VAL A 511 -2.59 -35.19 13.61
N VAL A 512 -3.80 -34.64 13.69
CA VAL A 512 -4.30 -33.70 12.67
C VAL A 512 -3.50 -32.41 12.77
N VAL A 513 -2.79 -32.07 11.70
CA VAL A 513 -2.30 -30.71 11.49
C VAL A 513 -3.39 -29.97 10.72
N PRO A 514 -4.19 -29.10 11.34
CA PRO A 514 -5.26 -28.37 10.66
C PRO A 514 -4.65 -27.55 9.51
N ARG A 515 -4.97 -27.94 8.28
CA ARG A 515 -4.66 -27.16 7.10
C ARG A 515 -5.87 -26.31 6.76
N ILE A 516 -5.73 -25.01 6.99
CA ILE A 516 -6.59 -24.00 6.37
C ILE A 516 -6.67 -24.31 4.88
N ARG A 517 -7.86 -24.12 4.28
CA ARG A 517 -8.04 -24.31 2.84
C ARG A 517 -6.96 -23.53 2.07
N ARG A 518 -6.41 -24.14 1.01
CA ARG A 518 -5.35 -23.53 0.18
C ARG A 518 -5.87 -22.50 -0.84
N ASP A 519 -7.18 -22.34 -0.91
CA ASP A 519 -7.95 -21.51 -1.83
C ASP A 519 -8.31 -20.13 -1.24
N LEU A 520 -7.65 -19.68 -0.17
CA LEU A 520 -7.92 -18.40 0.48
C LEU A 520 -6.66 -17.52 0.52
N ASP A 521 -6.74 -16.37 -0.16
CA ASP A 521 -5.66 -15.39 -0.23
C ASP A 521 -5.88 -14.18 0.68
N VAL A 522 -7.12 -13.81 1.00
CA VAL A 522 -7.42 -12.59 1.75
C VAL A 522 -8.77 -12.65 2.47
N ILE A 523 -8.91 -11.92 3.57
CA ILE A 523 -10.20 -11.64 4.20
C ILE A 523 -10.52 -10.15 4.02
N LEU A 524 -11.70 -9.82 3.48
CA LEU A 524 -12.23 -8.46 3.40
C LEU A 524 -13.26 -8.28 4.53
N LEU A 525 -12.97 -7.41 5.50
CA LEU A 525 -13.73 -7.23 6.73
C LEU A 525 -14.47 -5.88 6.74
N PHE A 526 -15.80 -5.93 6.80
CA PHE A 526 -16.71 -4.79 6.86
C PHE A 526 -17.43 -4.76 8.21
N ALA A 527 -16.68 -4.38 9.25
CA ALA A 527 -17.12 -4.36 10.64
C ALA A 527 -16.71 -3.05 11.35
N ASP A 528 -17.26 -2.80 12.54
CA ASP A 528 -16.79 -1.73 13.42
C ASP A 528 -15.59 -2.19 14.27
N GLN A 529 -14.85 -1.24 14.85
CA GLN A 529 -13.70 -1.53 15.72
C GLN A 529 -14.02 -2.53 16.84
N LYS A 530 -15.20 -2.45 17.46
CA LYS A 530 -15.60 -3.34 18.55
C LYS A 530 -15.73 -4.79 18.08
N THR A 531 -16.44 -5.03 16.97
CA THR A 531 -16.58 -6.38 16.42
C THR A 531 -15.23 -6.88 15.88
N ALA A 532 -14.44 -6.02 15.24
CA ALA A 532 -13.13 -6.41 14.72
C ALA A 532 -12.14 -6.84 15.82
N ARG A 533 -12.06 -6.11 16.94
CA ARG A 533 -11.25 -6.47 18.12
C ARG A 533 -11.66 -7.83 18.71
N LEU A 534 -12.93 -8.22 18.63
CA LEU A 534 -13.38 -9.55 19.07
C LEU A 534 -13.10 -10.65 18.04
N LEU A 535 -13.24 -10.34 16.75
CA LEU A 535 -13.17 -11.31 15.66
C LEU A 535 -11.73 -11.69 15.31
N LYS A 536 -10.80 -10.72 15.26
CA LYS A 536 -9.42 -10.92 14.81
C LYS A 536 -8.63 -11.92 15.68
N PRO A 537 -8.63 -11.84 17.03
CA PRO A 537 -7.95 -12.83 17.87
C PRO A 537 -8.49 -14.26 17.69
N GLN A 538 -9.78 -14.40 17.37
CA GLN A 538 -10.39 -15.70 17.09
C GLN A 538 -9.97 -16.25 15.73
N ILE A 539 -9.86 -15.40 14.69
CA ILE A 539 -9.28 -15.78 13.39
C ILE A 539 -7.82 -16.24 13.55
N ASP A 540 -7.04 -15.55 14.39
CA ASP A 540 -5.65 -15.94 14.70
C ASP A 540 -5.57 -17.30 15.42
N PHE A 541 -6.45 -17.52 16.42
CA PHE A 541 -6.55 -18.76 17.17
C PHE A 541 -6.86 -19.97 16.28
N HIS A 542 -7.78 -19.81 15.32
CA HIS A 542 -8.08 -20.80 14.27
C HIS A 542 -7.04 -20.85 13.14
N HIS A 543 -5.80 -20.44 13.43
CA HIS A 543 -4.61 -20.40 12.58
C HIS A 543 -4.69 -19.49 11.32
N ALA A 544 -5.83 -18.90 11.01
CA ALA A 544 -6.04 -18.05 9.85
C ALA A 544 -5.37 -16.66 9.94
N GLY A 545 -4.69 -16.33 11.06
CA GLY A 545 -3.89 -15.12 11.21
C GLY A 545 -2.71 -14.95 10.23
N LYS A 546 -2.43 -15.96 9.39
CA LYS A 546 -1.51 -15.85 8.24
C LYS A 546 -2.17 -15.27 6.98
N LEU A 547 -3.48 -15.07 6.98
CA LEU A 547 -4.19 -14.39 5.88
C LEU A 547 -4.12 -12.87 6.12
N PRO A 548 -3.78 -12.07 5.08
CA PRO A 548 -3.96 -10.63 5.18
C PRO A 548 -5.45 -10.32 5.36
N ILE A 549 -5.75 -9.43 6.30
CA ILE A 549 -7.11 -8.97 6.58
C ILE A 549 -7.16 -7.49 6.20
N TYR A 550 -8.07 -7.16 5.30
CA TYR A 550 -8.33 -5.80 4.84
C TYR A 550 -9.61 -5.27 5.48
N SER A 551 -9.62 -4.01 5.88
CA SER A 551 -10.80 -3.34 6.43
C SER A 551 -10.92 -1.89 5.96
N GLN A 552 -12.13 -1.34 6.09
CA GLN A 552 -12.38 0.11 6.01
C GLN A 552 -11.90 0.80 7.29
N ASN A 553 -11.82 2.14 7.26
CA ASN A 553 -11.51 3.02 8.41
C ASN A 553 -12.38 2.80 9.67
N THR A 554 -13.47 2.05 9.56
CA THR A 554 -14.41 1.75 10.67
C THR A 554 -13.80 0.93 11.80
N VAL A 555 -12.62 0.33 11.59
CA VAL A 555 -11.83 -0.32 12.65
C VAL A 555 -10.94 0.63 13.44
N PHE A 556 -10.90 1.92 13.08
CA PHE A 556 -10.08 2.92 13.74
C PHE A 556 -10.86 4.20 14.07
N THR A 557 -10.86 4.59 15.34
CA THR A 557 -11.57 5.78 15.85
C THR A 557 -10.88 7.11 15.51
N GLY A 558 -9.64 7.07 15.01
CA GLY A 558 -8.81 8.25 14.82
C GLY A 558 -7.84 8.51 15.98
N THR A 559 -7.98 7.80 17.10
CA THR A 559 -7.07 7.88 18.25
C THR A 559 -6.60 6.47 18.62
N PRO A 560 -5.31 6.14 18.48
CA PRO A 560 -4.80 4.81 18.83
C PRO A 560 -4.95 4.51 20.31
N ASP A 561 -5.33 3.27 20.58
CA ASP A 561 -5.55 2.71 21.91
C ASP A 561 -4.69 1.42 22.00
N PRO A 562 -3.36 1.55 22.22
CA PRO A 562 -2.41 0.45 21.95
C PRO A 562 -2.63 -0.81 22.80
N VAL A 563 -3.43 -0.70 23.87
CA VAL A 563 -3.80 -1.83 24.72
C VAL A 563 -4.88 -2.69 24.03
N ASN A 564 -5.93 -2.06 23.51
CA ASN A 564 -7.06 -2.78 22.91
C ASN A 564 -6.95 -2.92 21.38
N ASP A 565 -6.20 -2.05 20.70
CA ASP A 565 -5.89 -2.19 19.27
C ASP A 565 -4.81 -3.27 19.00
N LEU A 566 -4.18 -3.83 20.05
CA LEU A 566 -3.33 -5.02 19.92
C LEU A 566 -4.10 -6.22 19.36
N ASP A 567 -5.40 -6.32 19.67
CA ASP A 567 -6.31 -7.32 19.10
C ASP A 567 -6.49 -7.17 17.57
N LEU A 568 -6.09 -6.02 16.99
CA LEU A 568 -6.15 -5.75 15.55
C LEU A 568 -4.79 -5.95 14.85
N GLU A 569 -3.77 -6.49 15.52
CA GLU A 569 -2.41 -6.64 14.97
C GLU A 569 -2.40 -7.26 13.57
N GLY A 570 -1.76 -6.59 12.61
CA GLY A 570 -1.67 -7.03 11.23
C GLY A 570 -2.90 -6.78 10.36
N VAL A 571 -4.01 -6.27 10.89
CA VAL A 571 -5.13 -5.78 10.07
C VAL A 571 -4.67 -4.56 9.28
N LEU A 572 -4.85 -4.61 7.96
CA LEU A 572 -4.57 -3.53 7.03
C LEU A 572 -5.89 -2.78 6.77
N PHE A 573 -5.86 -1.45 6.80
CA PHE A 573 -7.00 -0.63 6.46
C PHE A 573 -6.63 0.61 5.66
N SER A 574 -7.63 1.29 5.12
CA SER A 574 -7.50 2.60 4.49
C SER A 574 -7.94 3.69 5.46
N ASP A 575 -7.27 4.84 5.46
CA ASP A 575 -7.77 6.03 6.15
C ASP A 575 -7.19 7.33 5.57
N MET A 576 -7.58 8.45 6.16
CA MET A 576 -7.11 9.79 5.82
C MET A 576 -5.69 10.05 6.36
N PRO A 577 -4.76 10.60 5.55
CA PRO A 577 -3.43 11.02 6.01
C PRO A 577 -3.47 11.86 7.30
N TRP A 578 -4.46 12.74 7.43
CA TRP A 578 -4.78 13.56 8.61
C TRP A 578 -4.92 12.80 9.93
N LEU A 579 -5.27 11.52 9.89
CA LEU A 579 -5.46 10.67 11.07
C LEU A 579 -4.28 9.73 11.32
N VAL A 580 -3.58 9.30 10.27
CA VAL A 580 -2.60 8.22 10.34
C VAL A 580 -1.15 8.67 10.18
N ARG A 581 -0.88 9.74 9.41
CA ARG A 581 0.45 10.34 9.33
C ARG A 581 0.63 11.30 10.52
N ARG A 582 1.58 10.98 11.39
CA ARG A 582 1.85 11.70 12.65
C ARG A 582 2.96 12.75 12.54
N THR A 583 3.65 12.80 11.41
CA THR A 583 4.87 13.59 11.19
C THR A 583 4.84 14.29 9.82
N GLY A 584 5.78 15.22 9.61
CA GLY A 584 5.87 16.00 8.38
C GLY A 584 4.68 16.95 8.25
N ARG A 585 4.12 17.07 7.04
CA ARG A 585 3.04 18.04 6.76
C ARG A 585 1.69 17.76 7.45
N PHE A 586 1.51 16.54 7.96
CA PHE A 586 0.28 16.12 8.66
C PHE A 586 0.44 16.15 10.19
N GLU A 587 1.60 16.60 10.68
CA GLU A 587 1.84 16.83 12.11
C GLU A 587 0.86 17.89 12.64
N ARG A 588 -0.09 17.44 13.49
CA ARG A 588 -1.13 18.31 14.07
C ARG A 588 -0.52 19.19 15.17
N SER A 589 0.04 20.34 14.77
CA SER A 589 0.61 21.31 15.71
C SER A 589 -0.41 21.79 16.76
N ASP A 590 0.06 22.17 17.95
CA ASP A 590 -0.79 22.60 19.07
C ASP A 590 -1.80 23.71 18.70
N LYS A 591 -1.44 24.61 17.78
CA LYS A 591 -2.34 25.65 17.27
C LYS A 591 -3.51 25.05 16.48
N MET A 592 -3.25 24.03 15.67
CA MET A 592 -4.25 23.31 14.88
C MET A 592 -5.20 22.48 15.78
N LEU A 593 -4.66 21.95 16.89
CA LEU A 593 -5.46 21.27 17.92
C LEU A 593 -6.50 22.20 18.58
N THR A 594 -6.37 23.53 18.53
CA THR A 594 -7.36 24.43 19.17
C THR A 594 -8.70 24.47 18.43
N VAL A 595 -8.69 24.40 17.10
CA VAL A 595 -9.91 24.39 16.26
C VAL A 595 -10.40 22.97 16.07
N ALA A 596 -9.52 22.06 15.61
CA ALA A 596 -9.88 20.66 15.37
C ALA A 596 -10.10 19.84 16.65
N GLY A 597 -9.65 20.33 17.82
CA GLY A 597 -9.64 19.60 19.10
C GLY A 597 -10.99 19.03 19.52
N HIS A 598 -12.07 19.78 19.29
CA HIS A 598 -13.43 19.36 19.62
C HIS A 598 -13.96 18.21 18.75
N TYR A 599 -13.32 17.94 17.62
CA TYR A 599 -13.67 16.85 16.70
C TYR A 599 -12.80 15.59 16.89
N GLN A 600 -11.71 15.66 17.67
CA GLN A 600 -10.74 14.56 17.81
C GLN A 600 -11.35 13.32 18.47
N GLY A 601 -10.88 12.14 18.05
CA GLY A 601 -11.39 10.84 18.51
C GLY A 601 -12.84 10.56 18.10
N SER A 602 -13.40 11.38 17.18
CA SER A 602 -14.76 11.22 16.68
C SER A 602 -14.77 10.98 15.17
N GLY A 603 -15.86 10.39 14.67
CA GLY A 603 -16.05 10.16 13.24
C GLY A 603 -16.08 11.44 12.38
N VAL A 604 -16.32 12.61 12.98
CA VAL A 604 -16.40 13.89 12.23
C VAL A 604 -15.06 14.61 12.07
N ASP A 605 -13.97 14.16 12.71
CA ASP A 605 -12.60 14.63 12.43
C ASP A 605 -12.23 14.42 10.93
N ARG A 606 -12.77 13.34 10.35
CA ARG A 606 -12.65 13.04 8.91
C ARG A 606 -13.34 14.08 8.01
N LEU A 607 -14.42 14.70 8.49
CA LEU A 607 -15.12 15.76 7.75
C LEU A 607 -14.39 17.10 7.84
N PHE A 608 -13.71 17.38 8.96
CA PHE A 608 -12.81 18.53 9.07
C PHE A 608 -11.67 18.45 8.04
N ALA A 609 -10.98 17.30 7.96
CA ALA A 609 -9.95 17.07 6.96
C ALA A 609 -10.46 17.23 5.52
N LEU A 610 -11.65 16.70 5.25
CA LEU A 610 -12.29 16.82 3.94
C LEU A 610 -12.68 18.28 3.62
N GLY A 611 -13.17 19.04 4.60
CA GLY A 611 -13.49 20.46 4.44
C GLY A 611 -12.27 21.27 4.00
N MET A 612 -11.12 21.02 4.63
CA MET A 612 -9.84 21.60 4.21
C MET A 612 -9.55 21.26 2.74
N ASP A 613 -9.63 19.99 2.36
CA ASP A 613 -9.35 19.58 0.97
C ASP A 613 -10.34 20.17 -0.03
N ALA A 614 -11.62 20.31 0.32
CA ALA A 614 -12.62 20.89 -0.57
C ALA A 614 -12.34 22.37 -0.89
N TYR A 615 -11.81 23.15 0.07
CA TYR A 615 -11.33 24.51 -0.22
C TYR A 615 -10.18 24.49 -1.23
N ARG A 616 -9.18 23.63 -1.00
CA ARG A 616 -8.02 23.51 -1.92
C ARG A 616 -8.43 23.05 -3.32
N LEU A 617 -9.24 21.99 -3.40
CA LEU A 617 -9.70 21.43 -4.67
C LEU A 617 -10.56 22.43 -5.45
N GLY A 618 -11.35 23.25 -4.75
CA GLY A 618 -12.04 24.39 -5.36
C GLY A 618 -11.09 25.32 -6.14
N CYS A 619 -9.96 25.69 -5.54
CA CYS A 619 -8.95 26.50 -6.21
C CYS A 619 -8.21 25.76 -7.34
N GLU A 620 -7.97 24.45 -7.21
CA GLU A 620 -7.37 23.66 -8.30
C GLU A 620 -8.31 23.61 -9.52
N ILE A 621 -9.60 23.31 -9.30
CA ILE A 621 -10.66 23.25 -10.34
C ILE A 621 -10.75 24.55 -11.14
N GLN A 622 -10.76 25.72 -10.47
CA GLN A 622 -10.82 27.02 -11.14
C GLN A 622 -9.63 27.30 -12.10
N THR A 623 -8.50 26.62 -11.89
CA THR A 623 -7.29 26.76 -12.72
C THR A 623 -7.06 25.60 -13.69
N MET A 624 -7.91 24.57 -13.64
CA MET A 624 -7.74 23.35 -14.42
C MET A 624 -8.25 23.55 -15.84
N SER A 625 -7.49 23.05 -16.82
CA SER A 625 -7.97 22.92 -18.20
C SER A 625 -8.50 21.50 -18.41
N ASP A 626 -9.51 21.33 -19.28
CA ASP A 626 -10.23 20.04 -19.45
C ASP A 626 -9.32 18.84 -19.76
N ASP A 627 -8.21 19.08 -20.48
CA ASP A 627 -7.23 18.04 -20.86
C ASP A 627 -6.11 17.81 -19.82
N SER A 628 -6.09 18.55 -18.70
CA SER A 628 -5.00 18.49 -17.73
C SER A 628 -5.22 17.42 -16.64
N THR A 629 -4.21 16.58 -16.42
CA THR A 629 -4.17 15.63 -15.29
C THR A 629 -3.46 16.28 -14.10
N ARG A 630 -4.09 16.23 -12.91
CA ARG A 630 -3.55 16.87 -11.71
C ARG A 630 -3.57 15.91 -10.52
N GLN A 631 -2.39 15.57 -9.97
CA GLN A 631 -2.27 14.96 -8.66
C GLN A 631 -2.15 16.04 -7.57
N VAL A 632 -2.95 15.92 -6.51
CA VAL A 632 -3.06 16.88 -5.39
C VAL A 632 -3.03 16.12 -4.07
N SER A 633 -1.94 16.22 -3.30
CA SER A 633 -1.86 15.60 -1.96
C SER A 633 -2.65 16.43 -0.93
N GLY A 634 -3.75 15.90 -0.39
CA GLY A 634 -4.63 16.53 0.59
C GLY A 634 -4.53 15.94 2.02
N ALA A 635 -5.26 16.52 2.96
CA ALA A 635 -5.42 16.06 4.34
C ALA A 635 -6.16 14.72 4.43
N SER A 636 -7.21 14.56 3.64
CA SER A 636 -8.10 13.41 3.65
C SER A 636 -7.71 12.31 2.65
N GLY A 637 -6.81 12.59 1.71
CA GLY A 637 -6.23 11.64 0.75
C GLY A 637 -5.43 12.32 -0.35
N THR A 638 -4.87 11.54 -1.27
CA THR A 638 -4.33 12.06 -2.54
C THR A 638 -5.44 12.04 -3.58
N TYR A 639 -5.59 13.14 -4.32
CA TYR A 639 -6.61 13.29 -5.36
C TYR A 639 -5.97 13.28 -6.74
N PHE A 640 -6.60 12.58 -7.67
CA PHE A 640 -6.28 12.58 -9.10
C PHE A 640 -7.47 13.18 -9.84
N LEU A 641 -7.27 14.40 -10.37
CA LEU A 641 -8.30 15.12 -11.12
C LEU A 641 -8.11 14.83 -12.60
N GLN A 642 -9.20 14.45 -13.27
CA GLN A 642 -9.22 14.10 -14.69
C GLN A 642 -10.54 14.53 -15.33
N GLY A 643 -10.55 15.70 -16.01
CA GLY A 643 -11.65 16.13 -16.90
C GLY A 643 -13.06 16.27 -16.30
N GLY A 644 -13.23 16.23 -14.98
CA GLY A 644 -14.55 16.24 -14.30
C GLY A 644 -14.63 15.20 -13.18
N ASP A 645 -13.89 14.11 -13.29
CA ASP A 645 -13.82 13.11 -12.22
C ASP A 645 -12.65 13.41 -11.27
N ILE A 646 -12.87 13.18 -9.97
CA ILE A 646 -11.84 13.28 -8.94
C ILE A 646 -11.74 11.94 -8.22
N GLU A 647 -10.77 11.12 -8.61
CA GLU A 647 -10.46 9.90 -7.86
C GLU A 647 -9.72 10.27 -6.58
N LYS A 648 -10.16 9.73 -5.45
CA LYS A 648 -9.55 9.93 -4.14
C LYS A 648 -8.89 8.65 -3.65
N GLN A 649 -7.57 8.65 -3.54
CA GLN A 649 -6.79 7.57 -2.97
C GLN A 649 -6.52 7.82 -1.46
N PRO A 650 -6.85 6.87 -0.56
CA PRO A 650 -6.52 6.95 0.86
C PRO A 650 -5.07 6.54 1.13
N ASP A 651 -4.59 6.79 2.35
CA ASP A 651 -3.38 6.15 2.87
C ASP A 651 -3.68 4.71 3.28
N TRP A 652 -2.73 3.81 2.98
CA TRP A 652 -2.75 2.44 3.47
C TRP A 652 -2.01 2.34 4.79
N VAL A 653 -2.61 1.65 5.74
CA VAL A 653 -2.08 1.49 7.10
C VAL A 653 -2.25 0.07 7.61
N ILE A 654 -1.39 -0.32 8.55
CA ILE A 654 -1.43 -1.62 9.21
C ILE A 654 -1.24 -1.41 10.72
N PHE A 655 -2.02 -2.12 11.55
CA PHE A 655 -1.76 -2.13 12.98
C PHE A 655 -0.45 -2.89 13.26
N ARG A 656 0.47 -2.25 13.99
CA ARG A 656 1.66 -2.85 14.58
C ARG A 656 1.79 -2.46 16.05
N GLN A 657 1.95 -3.43 16.93
CA GLN A 657 1.97 -3.24 18.39
C GLN A 657 0.77 -2.42 18.89
N GLY A 658 -0.40 -2.61 18.27
CA GLY A 658 -1.62 -1.83 18.56
C GLY A 658 -1.60 -0.37 18.08
N ILE A 659 -0.64 0.03 17.25
CA ILE A 659 -0.54 1.38 16.68
C ILE A 659 -0.71 1.30 15.15
N PRO A 660 -1.58 2.11 14.53
CA PRO A 660 -1.61 2.25 13.07
C PRO A 660 -0.30 2.85 12.55
N GLU A 661 0.39 2.14 11.66
CA GLU A 661 1.57 2.60 10.94
C GLU A 661 1.30 2.61 9.43
N PRO A 662 1.91 3.53 8.65
CA PRO A 662 1.86 3.49 7.19
C PRO A 662 2.28 2.12 6.62
N PHE A 663 1.46 1.57 5.75
CA PHE A 663 1.73 0.31 5.07
C PHE A 663 2.34 0.56 3.69
N ALA A 664 3.59 0.12 3.51
CA ALA A 664 4.20 -0.08 2.21
C ALA A 664 4.80 -1.50 2.14
N PRO A 665 4.53 -2.28 1.08
CA PRO A 665 5.22 -3.54 0.86
C PRO A 665 6.68 -3.29 0.44
N VAL A 666 7.57 -4.24 0.72
CA VAL A 666 9.00 -4.13 0.36
C VAL A 666 9.22 -4.07 -1.16
N ILE A 667 8.34 -4.70 -1.92
CA ILE A 667 8.24 -4.54 -3.37
C ILE A 667 6.85 -3.95 -3.65
N SER A 668 6.81 -2.78 -4.29
CA SER A 668 5.58 -2.02 -4.55
C SER A 668 5.10 -2.05 -6.01
N ARG A 669 5.95 -2.52 -6.94
CA ARG A 669 5.67 -2.66 -8.38
C ARG A 669 6.30 -3.95 -8.91
#